data_AF-A0A0M9YHU1-F1
#
_entry.id   AF-A0A0M9YHU1-F1
#
_cell.length_a   1.000
_cell.length_b   1.000
_cell.length_c   1.000
_cell.angle_alpha   90.00
_cell.angle_beta   90.00
_cell.angle_gamma   90.00
#
_symmetry.space_group_name_H-M   'P 1'
#
loop_
_entity.id
_entity.type
_entity.pdbx_description
1 polymer ?
#
loop_
_entity_poly.entity_id
_entity_poly.type
_entity_poly.pdbx_seq_one_letter_code
_entity_poly.pdbx_strand_id
1 'polypeptide(L)'
;MPLRARRVLLGRREVQCVQVFLSRADAAHPAARALLDTEAGTALHLARALEGTPYPYLFPSVLGYELDAAEPFLLYAAPRGVPVGRTQVTSAADHRVFARDLALALCLLDGEGLVPRGVSPATVHWDGTALQLWGLEGTARVGRPRSPWGRAPYCSPEQRRGEGHVDARDAVWSAAQVLYQVVTGRAGPADRAPEDLVRHRALAGALPRAFAPAAAGRPTPAALLELLAPEDARRLLPVAAGAARTRHEAFDRTLEAKRRASAPLAGDPASGADGAAGAEAAPGDVLCPYCLEEIRLDLSHLYVTDDRNQYQPLDLSGITNPVRRDDAMRAAVQRCAADPDFPDHYIPVPYLTHGRPLTVAMIGQSSAGKSHLLTQMIAEITDGGLRRYGVDWQSVNPEQHARFVRERVQPLRSGKVLAHTGSVHEFAQFVESLLLTDAHGRVRPVAFFDLGGEDLVRTDEVLRFLLGVDALVFVVDPVLALPLPQLDSLRADLEVEVDRDGDTAFGTVLDRLPRKGPYLETPAVMVLGKADLLRFQPPVDRWLEEGPAAAIGPDQFLAESADVHALLHRHAGQAWLRPFDAFRRCTLHVASATGGRESGGRYPAGARPRRVLEPLVSLLAMHGIIEAPGGAASFGVGREAQ
;
A
#
# COMPACT_ATOMS: atom_id res chain seq x y z
N MET A 1 -10.70 10.53 20.47
CA MET A 1 -11.98 9.82 20.64
C MET A 1 -11.66 8.43 21.16
N PRO A 2 -12.13 8.00 22.34
CA PRO A 2 -11.76 6.69 22.88
C PRO A 2 -12.54 5.56 22.19
N LEU A 3 -11.87 4.43 21.95
CA LEU A 3 -12.52 3.18 21.60
C LEU A 3 -13.45 2.75 22.75
N ARG A 4 -14.60 2.14 22.42
CA ARG A 4 -15.54 1.64 23.44
C ARG A 4 -15.20 0.19 23.74
N ALA A 5 -15.28 -0.20 25.00
CA ALA A 5 -15.11 -1.58 25.43
C ALA A 5 -16.32 -2.04 26.25
N ARG A 6 -16.78 -3.28 26.02
CA ARG A 6 -17.83 -3.92 26.82
C ARG A 6 -17.52 -5.40 27.05
N ARG A 7 -18.01 -5.94 28.17
CA ARG A 7 -17.95 -7.39 28.43
C ARG A 7 -19.07 -8.07 27.65
N VAL A 8 -18.76 -9.19 27.01
CA VAL A 8 -19.72 -10.02 26.26
C VAL A 8 -19.48 -11.49 26.57
N LEU A 9 -20.48 -12.33 26.29
CA LEU A 9 -20.40 -13.79 26.41
C LEU A 9 -20.39 -14.39 25.00
N LEU A 10 -19.41 -15.25 24.70
CA LEU A 10 -19.27 -15.90 23.40
C LEU A 10 -19.71 -17.37 23.46
N GLY A 11 -20.63 -17.74 22.56
CA GLY A 11 -21.08 -19.12 22.34
C GLY A 11 -21.96 -19.70 23.47
N ARG A 12 -22.36 -20.97 23.30
CA ARG A 12 -23.21 -21.70 24.27
C ARG A 12 -22.51 -22.01 25.61
N ARG A 13 -21.18 -21.83 25.68
CA ARG A 13 -20.37 -22.08 26.88
C ARG A 13 -20.11 -20.80 27.71
N GLU A 14 -20.73 -19.68 27.35
CA GLU A 14 -20.64 -18.40 28.07
C GLU A 14 -19.20 -17.95 28.38
N VAL A 15 -18.31 -18.05 27.39
CA VAL A 15 -16.92 -17.58 27.58
C VAL A 15 -16.95 -16.07 27.72
N GLN A 16 -16.41 -15.55 28.84
CA GLN A 16 -16.29 -14.10 29.06
C GLN A 16 -15.22 -13.51 28.15
N CYS A 17 -15.63 -12.48 27.39
CA CYS A 17 -14.79 -11.78 26.45
C CYS A 17 -14.93 -10.27 26.65
N VAL A 18 -13.96 -9.52 26.11
CA VAL A 18 -14.04 -8.07 26.00
C VAL A 18 -14.14 -7.71 24.52
N GLN A 19 -15.20 -7.02 24.15
CA GLN A 19 -15.37 -6.48 22.80
C GLN A 19 -14.96 -5.01 22.80
N VAL A 20 -13.95 -4.69 21.99
CA VAL A 20 -13.56 -3.32 21.64
C VAL A 20 -14.23 -2.99 20.31
N PHE A 21 -14.99 -1.89 20.24
CA PHE A 21 -15.83 -1.60 19.08
C PHE A 21 -16.02 -0.11 18.83
N LEU A 22 -16.48 0.22 17.62
CA LEU A 22 -17.04 1.53 17.28
C LEU A 22 -18.54 1.41 17.06
N SER A 23 -19.29 2.37 17.57
CA SER A 23 -20.69 2.55 17.17
C SER A 23 -20.76 2.97 15.70
N ARG A 24 -21.91 2.80 15.05
CA ARG A 24 -22.10 3.26 13.66
C ARG A 24 -21.76 4.75 13.47
N ALA A 25 -22.06 5.59 14.46
CA ALA A 25 -21.72 7.01 14.43
C ALA A 25 -20.19 7.23 14.55
N ASP A 26 -19.53 6.54 15.47
CA ASP A 26 -18.08 6.66 15.66
C ASP A 26 -17.30 6.09 14.46
N ALA A 27 -17.81 5.03 13.83
CA ALA A 27 -17.20 4.40 12.65
C ALA A 27 -17.17 5.32 11.42
N ALA A 28 -18.04 6.33 11.36
CA ALA A 28 -18.01 7.35 10.31
C ALA A 28 -16.81 8.30 10.44
N HIS A 29 -16.17 8.39 11.61
CA HIS A 29 -15.00 9.24 11.84
C HIS A 29 -13.70 8.51 11.46
N PRO A 30 -12.93 8.99 10.46
CA PRO A 30 -11.71 8.33 10.01
C PRO A 30 -10.67 8.12 11.11
N ALA A 31 -10.53 9.10 12.03
CA ALA A 31 -9.60 9.01 13.14
C ALA A 31 -9.98 7.91 14.14
N ALA A 32 -11.27 7.70 14.41
CA ALA A 32 -11.71 6.62 15.31
C ALA A 32 -11.49 5.25 14.68
N ARG A 33 -11.74 5.12 13.36
CA ARG A 33 -11.46 3.90 12.60
C ARG A 33 -9.97 3.57 12.59
N ALA A 34 -9.11 4.58 12.37
CA ALA A 34 -7.66 4.40 12.42
C ALA A 34 -7.19 3.86 13.78
N LEU A 35 -7.77 4.31 14.90
CA LEU A 35 -7.44 3.77 16.23
C LEU A 35 -7.83 2.30 16.39
N LEU A 36 -9.01 1.90 15.89
CA LEU A 36 -9.43 0.50 15.92
C LEU A 36 -8.56 -0.37 15.01
N ASP A 37 -8.19 0.15 13.83
CA ASP A 37 -7.27 -0.53 12.92
C ASP A 37 -5.87 -0.68 13.54
N THR A 38 -5.38 0.33 14.27
CA THR A 38 -4.12 0.25 15.02
C THR A 38 -4.19 -0.80 16.15
N GLU A 39 -5.28 -0.82 16.93
CA GLU A 39 -5.52 -1.83 17.98
C GLU A 39 -5.49 -3.25 17.37
N ALA A 40 -6.31 -3.48 16.33
CA ALA A 40 -6.43 -4.78 15.69
C ALA A 40 -5.14 -5.20 14.98
N GLY A 41 -4.51 -4.29 14.23
CA GLY A 41 -3.26 -4.55 13.52
C GLY A 41 -2.14 -4.92 14.48
N THR A 42 -1.97 -4.16 15.57
CA THR A 42 -0.98 -4.46 16.60
C THR A 42 -1.27 -5.81 17.26
N ALA A 43 -2.52 -6.09 17.63
CA ALA A 43 -2.88 -7.33 18.30
C ALA A 43 -2.68 -8.57 17.43
N LEU A 44 -3.10 -8.51 16.16
CA LEU A 44 -2.93 -9.59 15.19
C LEU A 44 -1.45 -9.77 14.81
N HIS A 45 -0.69 -8.69 14.68
CA HIS A 45 0.75 -8.76 14.46
C HIS A 45 1.45 -9.48 15.60
N LEU A 46 1.20 -9.08 16.85
CA LEU A 46 1.76 -9.71 18.03
C LEU A 46 1.33 -11.17 18.18
N ALA A 47 0.06 -11.49 17.89
CA ALA A 47 -0.41 -12.87 17.95
C ALA A 47 0.39 -13.80 17.02
N ARG A 48 0.74 -13.33 15.81
CA ARG A 48 1.57 -14.09 14.86
C ARG A 48 3.05 -14.07 15.24
N ALA A 49 3.61 -12.91 15.59
CA ALA A 49 5.03 -12.77 15.92
C ALA A 49 5.42 -13.59 17.17
N LEU A 50 4.48 -13.77 18.10
CA LEU A 50 4.70 -14.50 19.35
C LEU A 50 4.18 -15.94 19.30
N GLU A 51 3.64 -16.39 18.17
CA GLU A 51 3.18 -17.76 17.99
C GLU A 51 4.34 -18.76 18.21
N GLY A 52 4.10 -19.79 19.03
CA GLY A 52 5.14 -20.77 19.40
C GLY A 52 6.19 -20.25 20.39
N THR A 53 6.10 -19.00 20.86
CA THR A 53 6.96 -18.45 21.91
C THR A 53 6.31 -18.55 23.30
N PRO A 54 7.07 -18.42 24.41
CA PRO A 54 6.49 -18.41 25.75
C PRO A 54 5.91 -17.04 26.16
N TYR A 55 5.92 -16.03 25.28
CA TYR A 55 5.60 -14.64 25.60
C TYR A 55 4.19 -14.10 25.24
N PRO A 56 3.25 -14.84 24.60
CA PRO A 56 1.91 -14.30 24.29
C PRO A 56 1.14 -13.78 25.50
N TYR A 57 1.46 -14.26 26.70
CA TYR A 57 0.83 -13.85 27.95
C TYR A 57 0.98 -12.36 28.26
N LEU A 58 2.02 -11.71 27.72
CA LEU A 58 2.28 -10.29 27.93
C LEU A 58 1.26 -9.38 27.25
N PHE A 59 0.44 -9.90 26.33
CA PHE A 59 -0.49 -9.12 25.52
C PHE A 59 -1.92 -9.69 25.57
N PRO A 60 -2.95 -8.93 25.16
CA PRO A 60 -4.32 -9.41 25.08
C PRO A 60 -4.47 -10.48 23.99
N SER A 61 -5.18 -11.57 24.29
CA SER A 61 -5.40 -12.66 23.33
C SER A 61 -6.62 -12.39 22.46
N VAL A 62 -6.42 -12.24 21.15
CA VAL A 62 -7.49 -12.02 20.17
C VAL A 62 -8.29 -13.32 19.96
N LEU A 63 -9.61 -13.22 20.01
CA LEU A 63 -10.55 -14.32 19.76
C LEU A 63 -11.24 -14.21 18.39
N GLY A 64 -11.37 -13.01 17.85
CA GLY A 64 -12.01 -12.75 16.56
C GLY A 64 -12.21 -11.27 16.31
N TYR A 65 -12.56 -10.91 15.08
CA TYR A 65 -12.83 -9.53 14.68
C TYR A 65 -13.74 -9.49 13.47
N GLU A 66 -14.44 -8.38 13.30
CA GLU A 66 -15.08 -8.00 12.04
C GLU A 66 -14.91 -6.49 11.92
N LEU A 67 -14.00 -6.08 11.05
CA LEU A 67 -13.58 -4.69 10.92
C LEU A 67 -14.14 -4.02 9.70
N ASP A 68 -14.85 -4.70 8.80
CA ASP A 68 -15.45 -4.14 7.59
C ASP A 68 -16.98 -4.02 7.71
N ALA A 69 -17.53 -4.21 8.92
CA ALA A 69 -18.93 -3.95 9.23
C ALA A 69 -19.24 -2.47 9.53
N ALA A 70 -20.54 -2.17 9.55
CA ALA A 70 -21.07 -0.87 9.98
C ALA A 70 -20.74 -0.55 11.45
N GLU A 71 -20.65 -1.58 12.30
CA GLU A 71 -20.18 -1.51 13.68
C GLU A 71 -18.97 -2.42 13.82
N PRO A 72 -17.76 -1.92 13.49
CA PRO A 72 -16.57 -2.75 13.50
C PRO A 72 -16.17 -3.09 14.94
N PHE A 73 -15.60 -4.28 15.14
CA PHE A 73 -15.16 -4.73 16.45
C PHE A 73 -13.97 -5.68 16.41
N LEU A 74 -13.30 -5.76 17.56
CA LEU A 74 -12.27 -6.73 17.92
C LEU A 74 -12.67 -7.38 19.24
N LEU A 75 -12.51 -8.70 19.32
CA LEU A 75 -12.88 -9.50 20.48
C LEU A 75 -11.63 -10.08 21.13
N TYR A 76 -11.49 -9.83 22.43
CA TYR A 76 -10.41 -10.36 23.26
C TYR A 76 -10.93 -11.36 24.28
N ALA A 77 -10.06 -12.26 24.72
CA ALA A 77 -10.25 -12.98 25.97
C ALA A 77 -10.35 -12.01 27.15
N ALA A 78 -10.98 -12.43 28.24
CA ALA A 78 -11.04 -11.61 29.45
C ALA A 78 -9.62 -11.19 29.91
N PRO A 79 -9.42 -9.91 30.30
CA PRO A 79 -8.13 -9.44 30.78
C PRO A 79 -7.63 -10.26 31.97
N ARG A 80 -6.33 -10.53 32.00
CA ARG A 80 -5.68 -11.15 33.16
C ARG A 80 -5.36 -10.07 34.17
N GLY A 81 -5.87 -10.25 35.38
CA GLY A 81 -5.66 -9.29 36.46
C GLY A 81 -6.40 -7.97 36.28
N VAL A 82 -5.97 -6.97 37.03
CA VAL A 82 -6.59 -5.64 37.08
C VAL A 82 -5.57 -4.55 36.79
N PRO A 83 -5.99 -3.38 36.26
CA PRO A 83 -5.08 -2.26 36.04
C PRO A 83 -4.32 -1.90 37.32
N VAL A 84 -3.01 -1.69 37.19
CA VAL A 84 -2.11 -1.34 38.31
C VAL A 84 -2.51 -0.04 38.99
N GLY A 85 -3.19 0.88 38.30
CA GLY A 85 -3.79 2.06 38.95
C GLY A 85 -4.89 1.73 39.98
N ARG A 86 -5.37 0.49 40.04
CA ARG A 86 -6.42 0.01 40.94
C ARG A 86 -5.99 -1.16 41.82
N THR A 87 -4.73 -1.60 41.74
CA THR A 87 -4.18 -2.68 42.56
C THR A 87 -2.80 -2.29 43.08
N GLN A 88 -2.29 -3.01 44.07
CA GLN A 88 -0.95 -2.81 44.58
C GLN A 88 -0.09 -4.03 44.26
N VAL A 89 1.10 -3.79 43.72
CA VAL A 89 2.15 -4.79 43.66
C VAL A 89 2.91 -4.69 44.97
N THR A 90 2.81 -5.69 45.83
CA THR A 90 3.08 -5.53 47.26
C THR A 90 4.47 -5.99 47.67
N SER A 91 5.02 -7.05 47.07
CA SER A 91 6.33 -7.59 47.47
C SER A 91 7.48 -7.15 46.55
N ALA A 92 8.70 -7.12 47.10
CA ALA A 92 9.91 -6.86 46.30
C ALA A 92 10.18 -7.95 45.24
N ALA A 93 9.66 -9.17 45.45
CA ALA A 93 9.71 -10.21 44.43
C ALA A 93 8.78 -9.87 43.26
N ASP A 94 7.56 -9.45 43.56
CA ASP A 94 6.57 -9.04 42.55
C ASP A 94 7.03 -7.81 41.78
N HIS A 95 7.66 -6.82 42.43
CA HIS A 95 8.26 -5.67 41.75
C HIS A 95 9.30 -6.08 40.71
N ARG A 96 10.11 -7.10 40.98
CA ARG A 96 11.12 -7.61 40.02
C ARG A 96 10.46 -8.31 38.84
N VAL A 97 9.45 -9.14 39.10
CA VAL A 97 8.68 -9.83 38.04
C VAL A 97 7.96 -8.81 37.16
N PHE A 98 7.30 -7.83 37.77
CA PHE A 98 6.65 -6.73 37.07
C PHE A 98 7.62 -5.94 36.20
N ALA A 99 8.79 -5.57 36.73
CA ALA A 99 9.81 -4.82 36.00
C ALA A 99 10.38 -5.62 34.81
N ARG A 100 10.65 -6.91 35.02
CA ARG A 100 11.07 -7.83 33.95
C ARG A 100 10.02 -7.88 32.86
N ASP A 101 8.77 -8.22 33.19
CA ASP A 101 7.72 -8.44 32.18
C ASP A 101 7.40 -7.16 31.40
N LEU A 102 7.46 -5.99 32.04
CA LEU A 102 7.30 -4.71 31.36
C LEU A 102 8.44 -4.46 30.37
N ALA A 103 9.70 -4.63 30.79
CA ALA A 103 10.85 -4.46 29.89
C ALA A 103 10.84 -5.47 28.74
N LEU A 104 10.40 -6.70 29.01
CA LEU A 104 10.25 -7.77 28.05
C LEU A 104 9.20 -7.43 26.98
N ALA A 105 8.02 -6.95 27.40
CA ALA A 105 6.98 -6.48 26.48
C ALA A 105 7.47 -5.33 25.58
N LEU A 106 8.23 -4.38 26.13
CA LEU A 106 8.82 -3.29 25.34
C LEU A 106 9.87 -3.79 24.35
N CYS A 107 10.72 -4.74 24.75
CA CYS A 107 11.74 -5.31 23.87
C CYS A 107 11.13 -6.10 22.71
N LEU A 108 10.02 -6.84 22.96
CA LEU A 108 9.29 -7.55 21.92
C LEU A 108 8.65 -6.58 20.92
N LEU A 109 8.03 -5.50 21.40
CA LEU A 109 7.47 -4.47 20.52
C LEU A 109 8.57 -3.77 19.70
N ASP A 110 9.69 -3.41 20.32
CA ASP A 110 10.84 -2.78 19.65
C ASP A 110 11.44 -3.68 18.56
N GLY A 111 11.54 -4.99 18.83
CA GLY A 111 11.98 -5.99 17.84
C GLY A 111 11.10 -6.04 16.59
N GLU A 112 9.81 -5.71 16.73
CA GLU A 112 8.84 -5.61 15.64
C GLU A 112 8.73 -4.18 15.05
N GLY A 113 9.56 -3.24 15.50
CA GLY A 113 9.54 -1.84 15.08
C GLY A 113 8.33 -1.06 15.61
N LEU A 114 7.71 -1.52 16.69
CA LEU A 114 6.51 -0.96 17.32
C LEU A 114 6.86 -0.25 18.64
N VAL A 115 6.22 0.89 18.89
CA VAL A 115 6.42 1.70 20.11
C VAL A 115 5.07 1.94 20.78
N PRO A 116 4.86 1.43 22.01
CA PRO A 116 3.63 1.69 22.75
C PRO A 116 3.68 3.10 23.37
N ARG A 117 2.87 4.03 22.86
CA ARG A 117 2.84 5.43 23.35
C ARG A 117 1.89 5.66 24.52
N GLY A 118 1.09 4.64 24.86
CA GLY A 118 0.02 4.69 25.88
C GLY A 118 0.35 3.98 27.20
N VAL A 119 1.60 3.57 27.44
CA VAL A 119 1.97 2.82 28.65
C VAL A 119 1.70 3.66 29.90
N SER A 120 0.82 3.18 30.77
CA SER A 120 0.40 3.85 32.00
C SER A 120 -0.19 2.85 33.00
N PRO A 121 -0.45 3.23 34.26
CA PRO A 121 -1.09 2.34 35.23
C PRO A 121 -2.50 1.88 34.83
N ALA A 122 -3.14 2.56 33.86
CA ALA A 122 -4.45 2.16 33.34
C ALA A 122 -4.35 1.08 32.26
N THR A 123 -3.21 0.97 31.58
CA THR A 123 -2.98 0.03 30.47
C THR A 123 -2.10 -1.15 30.87
N VAL A 124 -1.44 -1.08 32.02
CA VAL A 124 -0.68 -2.19 32.57
C VAL A 124 -1.53 -2.93 33.60
N HIS A 125 -1.79 -4.21 33.36
CA HIS A 125 -2.56 -5.09 34.23
C HIS A 125 -1.64 -6.03 35.01
N TRP A 126 -2.02 -6.32 36.25
CA TRP A 126 -1.31 -7.25 37.13
C TRP A 126 -2.29 -8.25 37.73
N ASP A 127 -1.98 -9.54 37.61
CA ASP A 127 -2.80 -10.65 38.13
C ASP A 127 -2.25 -11.28 39.43
N GLY A 128 -1.16 -10.74 39.96
CA GLY A 128 -0.43 -11.31 41.10
C GLY A 128 0.77 -12.15 40.71
N THR A 129 0.87 -12.58 39.44
CA THR A 129 1.94 -13.46 38.95
C THR A 129 2.66 -12.87 37.74
N ALA A 130 1.94 -12.24 36.81
CA ALA A 130 2.49 -11.71 35.58
C ALA A 130 1.82 -10.40 35.17
N LEU A 131 2.54 -9.65 34.35
CA LEU A 131 2.02 -8.44 33.71
C LEU A 131 1.31 -8.78 32.39
N GLN A 132 0.26 -8.02 32.08
CA GLN A 132 -0.32 -7.94 30.74
C GLN A 132 -0.44 -6.48 30.30
N LEU A 133 0.12 -6.14 29.13
CA LEU A 133 0.12 -4.81 28.55
C LEU A 133 -1.05 -4.64 27.57
N TRP A 134 -1.97 -3.74 27.90
CA TRP A 134 -3.10 -3.30 27.08
C TRP A 134 -2.81 -1.93 26.44
N GLY A 135 -3.80 -1.37 25.74
CA GLY A 135 -3.71 -0.03 25.15
C GLY A 135 -3.01 -0.03 23.78
N LEU A 136 -3.29 -1.05 22.96
CA LEU A 136 -2.57 -1.27 21.70
C LEU A 136 -2.94 -0.21 20.64
N GLU A 137 -4.06 0.50 20.81
CA GLU A 137 -4.51 1.61 19.97
C GLU A 137 -3.54 2.80 20.00
N GLY A 138 -2.70 2.86 21.04
CA GLY A 138 -1.64 3.86 21.19
C GLY A 138 -0.32 3.50 20.52
N THR A 139 -0.21 2.36 19.87
CA THR A 139 1.03 1.89 19.24
C THR A 139 1.33 2.70 17.98
N ALA A 140 2.62 2.94 17.71
CA ALA A 140 3.08 3.55 16.46
C ALA A 140 4.39 2.91 16.01
N ARG A 141 4.72 3.02 14.72
CA ARG A 141 5.99 2.51 14.18
C ARG A 141 7.14 3.47 14.46
N VAL A 142 8.32 2.91 14.71
CA VAL A 142 9.59 3.65 14.83
C VAL A 142 9.82 4.49 13.57
N GLY A 143 10.34 5.71 13.73
CA GLY A 143 10.70 6.60 12.63
C GLY A 143 9.54 7.39 12.03
N ARG A 144 8.28 7.13 12.42
CA ARG A 144 7.14 7.96 12.01
C ARG A 144 7.17 9.34 12.69
N PRO A 145 6.66 10.42 12.08
CA PRO A 145 6.45 11.68 12.79
C PRO A 145 5.61 11.48 14.05
N ARG A 146 6.01 12.09 15.17
CA ARG A 146 5.22 12.01 16.40
C ARG A 146 3.92 12.79 16.25
N SER A 147 2.83 12.20 16.73
CA SER A 147 1.58 12.91 17.01
C SER A 147 1.35 12.93 18.53
N PRO A 148 0.86 14.01 19.14
CA PRO A 148 0.59 14.06 20.58
C PRO A 148 -0.25 12.87 21.06
N TRP A 149 0.27 12.10 22.01
CA TRP A 149 -0.41 10.90 22.54
C TRP A 149 0.01 10.61 23.98
N GLY A 150 -0.87 9.94 24.72
CA GLY A 150 -0.65 9.52 26.10
C GLY A 150 -0.96 10.61 27.13
N ARG A 151 -0.79 10.27 28.41
CA ARG A 151 -1.11 11.15 29.55
C ARG A 151 0.13 11.42 30.39
N ALA A 152 0.32 12.67 30.80
CA ALA A 152 1.35 13.02 31.78
C ALA A 152 1.05 12.38 33.17
N PRO A 153 2.09 11.95 33.93
CA PRO A 153 3.52 12.07 33.62
C PRO A 153 4.07 10.92 32.76
N TYR A 154 3.24 9.95 32.37
CA TYR A 154 3.69 8.72 31.72
C TYR A 154 4.15 8.92 30.27
N CYS A 155 3.59 9.86 29.50
CA CYS A 155 4.13 10.12 28.16
C CYS A 155 5.39 10.99 28.20
N SER A 156 6.38 10.66 27.37
CA SER A 156 7.63 11.42 27.28
C SER A 156 7.37 12.87 26.83
N PRO A 157 8.23 13.83 27.22
CA PRO A 157 8.04 15.24 26.87
C PRO A 157 7.90 15.49 25.36
N GLU A 158 8.75 14.87 24.54
CA GLU A 158 8.73 14.97 23.09
C GLU A 158 7.50 14.30 22.46
N GLN A 159 7.04 13.17 23.00
CA GLN A 159 5.80 12.51 22.58
C GLN A 159 4.56 13.34 22.93
N ARG A 160 4.59 14.06 24.05
CA ARG A 160 3.52 14.98 24.44
C ARG A 160 3.45 16.19 23.53
N ARG A 161 4.60 16.73 23.12
CA ARG A 161 4.68 17.89 22.21
C ARG A 161 4.49 17.52 20.74
N GLY A 162 4.60 16.23 20.39
CA GLY A 162 4.53 15.78 18.99
C GLY A 162 5.78 16.18 18.18
N GLU A 163 6.93 16.30 18.83
CA GLU A 163 8.16 16.77 18.20
C GLU A 163 9.03 15.61 17.73
N GLY A 164 9.55 15.70 16.50
CA GLY A 164 10.47 14.69 15.93
C GLY A 164 9.77 13.40 15.51
N HIS A 165 10.50 12.28 15.59
CA HIS A 165 10.05 10.98 15.13
C HIS A 165 9.91 10.00 16.30
N VAL A 166 8.91 9.11 16.23
CA VAL A 166 8.64 8.05 17.20
C VAL A 166 9.90 7.23 17.40
N ASP A 167 10.31 7.10 18.66
CA ASP A 167 11.52 6.39 19.08
C ASP A 167 11.14 5.38 20.18
N ALA A 168 11.66 4.16 20.12
CA ALA A 168 11.36 3.12 21.10
C ALA A 168 11.71 3.53 22.56
N ARG A 169 12.64 4.48 22.70
CA ARG A 169 13.03 5.07 23.98
C ARG A 169 11.95 5.98 24.60
N ASP A 170 10.89 6.31 23.88
CA ASP A 170 9.70 6.95 24.45
C ASP A 170 8.96 5.98 25.39
N ALA A 171 8.90 4.70 25.04
CA ALA A 171 8.27 3.68 25.90
C ALA A 171 9.08 3.43 27.18
N VAL A 172 10.41 3.61 27.13
CA VAL A 172 11.31 3.51 28.29
C VAL A 172 11.00 4.58 29.34
N TRP A 173 10.70 5.82 28.93
CA TRP A 173 10.23 6.86 29.85
C TRP A 173 8.93 6.43 30.53
N SER A 174 7.96 5.97 29.74
CA SER A 174 6.65 5.54 30.24
C SER A 174 6.77 4.37 31.22
N ALA A 175 7.62 3.38 30.93
CA ALA A 175 7.90 2.28 31.83
C ALA A 175 8.53 2.75 33.14
N ALA A 176 9.51 3.66 33.08
CA ALA A 176 10.14 4.21 34.27
C ALA A 176 9.14 4.94 35.19
N GLN A 177 8.19 5.68 34.62
CA GLN A 177 7.12 6.34 35.37
C GLN A 177 6.16 5.33 36.03
N VAL A 178 5.78 4.26 35.31
CA VAL A 178 4.94 3.19 35.87
C VAL A 178 5.67 2.46 37.00
N LEU A 179 6.94 2.10 36.80
CA LEU A 179 7.76 1.43 37.83
C LEU A 179 7.95 2.30 39.07
N TYR A 180 8.19 3.59 38.88
CA TYR A 180 8.27 4.53 40.00
C TYR A 180 6.96 4.56 40.81
N GLN A 181 5.80 4.62 40.14
CA GLN A 181 4.53 4.59 40.85
C GLN A 181 4.27 3.25 41.54
N VAL A 182 4.61 2.14 40.91
CA VAL A 182 4.45 0.81 41.51
C VAL A 182 5.23 0.67 42.81
N VAL A 183 6.46 1.18 42.84
CA VAL A 183 7.34 1.08 44.03
C VAL A 183 7.00 2.13 45.10
N THR A 184 6.59 3.33 44.71
CA THR A 184 6.42 4.46 45.65
C THR A 184 4.97 4.78 45.99
N GLY A 185 4.00 4.23 45.25
CA GLY A 185 2.59 4.58 45.32
C GLY A 185 2.25 5.97 44.75
N ARG A 186 3.22 6.71 44.20
CA ARG A 186 3.06 8.11 43.75
C ARG A 186 3.46 8.28 42.29
N ALA A 187 2.76 9.16 41.58
CA ALA A 187 3.17 9.55 40.23
C ALA A 187 4.45 10.43 40.28
N GLY A 188 5.35 10.24 39.32
CA GLY A 188 6.56 11.06 39.17
C GLY A 188 6.28 12.43 38.53
N PRO A 189 7.29 13.32 38.45
CA PRO A 189 7.17 14.57 37.71
C PRO A 189 7.12 14.31 36.19
N ALA A 190 6.45 15.20 35.44
CA ALA A 190 6.16 14.99 34.02
C ALA A 190 7.32 15.26 33.05
N ASP A 191 8.38 15.93 33.50
CA ASP A 191 9.44 16.48 32.65
C ASP A 191 10.87 16.23 33.17
N ARG A 192 11.01 15.52 34.28
CA ARG A 192 12.31 15.25 34.90
C ARG A 192 12.29 13.94 35.69
N ALA A 193 13.46 13.50 36.13
CA ALA A 193 13.59 12.39 37.06
C ALA A 193 13.01 12.76 38.44
N PRO A 194 12.33 11.84 39.15
CA PRO A 194 12.03 12.02 40.57
C PRO A 194 13.32 12.18 41.40
N GLU A 195 13.35 13.17 42.30
CA GLU A 195 14.53 13.50 43.12
C GLU A 195 14.88 12.40 44.14
N ASP A 196 13.91 11.58 44.51
CA ASP A 196 14.02 10.51 45.49
C ASP A 196 14.32 9.12 44.87
N LEU A 197 14.53 9.01 43.55
CA LEU A 197 14.85 7.74 42.88
C LEU A 197 15.96 6.94 43.58
N VAL A 198 17.02 7.63 44.01
CA VAL A 198 18.18 7.03 44.69
C VAL A 198 17.84 6.41 46.04
N ARG A 199 16.72 6.81 46.66
CA ARG A 199 16.23 6.26 47.94
C ARG A 199 15.54 4.90 47.76
N HIS A 200 15.18 4.56 46.52
CA HIS A 200 14.49 3.32 46.19
C HIS A 200 15.47 2.33 45.53
N ARG A 201 16.01 1.39 46.31
CA ARG A 201 17.02 0.41 45.85
C ARG A 201 16.63 -0.33 44.56
N ALA A 202 15.35 -0.63 44.38
CA ALA A 202 14.82 -1.28 43.18
C ALA A 202 14.90 -0.41 41.90
N LEU A 203 14.96 0.91 42.04
CA LEU A 203 14.95 1.88 40.94
C LEU A 203 16.33 2.55 40.73
N ALA A 204 17.12 2.67 41.79
CA ALA A 204 18.34 3.49 41.85
C ALA A 204 19.44 3.09 40.84
N GLY A 205 19.55 1.81 40.48
CA GLY A 205 20.56 1.34 39.52
C GLY A 205 20.12 1.45 38.06
N ALA A 206 18.84 1.28 37.76
CA ALA A 206 18.36 1.03 36.41
C ALA A 206 17.69 2.21 35.71
N LEU A 207 16.96 3.04 36.48
CA LEU A 207 16.04 4.02 35.93
C LEU A 207 16.55 5.48 35.81
N PRO A 208 17.64 5.95 36.45
CA PRO A 208 18.05 7.35 36.29
C PRO A 208 18.23 7.78 34.82
N ARG A 209 18.81 6.91 33.98
CA ARG A 209 18.99 7.19 32.55
C ARG A 209 17.69 7.12 31.75
N ALA A 210 16.67 6.39 32.22
CA ALA A 210 15.36 6.34 31.56
C ALA A 210 14.63 7.68 31.58
N PHE A 211 14.96 8.55 32.53
CA PHE A 211 14.44 9.92 32.66
C PHE A 211 15.30 10.98 31.96
N ALA A 212 16.20 10.59 31.04
CA ALA A 212 16.93 11.59 30.25
C ALA A 212 15.92 12.48 29.48
N PRO A 213 16.13 13.82 29.42
CA PRO A 213 15.16 14.74 28.82
C PRO A 213 14.88 14.47 27.34
N ALA A 214 15.87 13.99 26.60
CA ALA A 214 15.75 13.59 25.20
C ALA A 214 15.83 12.07 25.05
N ALA A 215 15.02 11.49 24.16
CA ALA A 215 15.06 10.07 23.78
C ALA A 215 16.49 9.56 23.52
N ALA A 216 17.31 10.32 22.79
CA ALA A 216 18.70 9.94 22.47
C ALA A 216 19.59 9.66 23.70
N GLY A 217 19.27 10.22 24.87
CA GLY A 217 20.00 9.99 26.12
C GLY A 217 19.51 8.79 26.94
N ARG A 218 18.34 8.24 26.61
CA ARG A 218 17.72 7.10 27.30
C ARG A 218 18.29 5.77 26.78
N PRO A 219 18.32 4.70 27.61
CA PRO A 219 18.65 3.36 27.11
C PRO A 219 17.58 2.87 26.15
N THR A 220 17.94 1.95 25.25
CA THR A 220 16.98 1.21 24.41
C THR A 220 16.19 0.21 25.25
N PRO A 221 15.02 -0.27 24.77
CA PRO A 221 14.30 -1.37 25.42
C PRO A 221 15.17 -2.60 25.67
N ALA A 222 16.01 -2.99 24.70
CA ALA A 222 16.99 -4.07 24.85
C ALA A 222 17.98 -3.81 26.00
N ALA A 223 18.58 -2.62 26.07
CA ALA A 223 19.52 -2.27 27.14
C ALA A 223 18.83 -2.19 28.51
N LEU A 224 17.56 -1.77 28.55
CA LEU A 224 16.75 -1.81 29.77
C LEU A 224 16.48 -3.25 30.21
N LEU A 225 16.17 -4.15 29.26
CA LEU A 225 15.96 -5.57 29.54
C LEU A 225 17.25 -6.23 30.03
N GLU A 226 18.40 -5.96 29.42
CA GLU A 226 19.71 -6.46 29.90
C GLU A 226 19.98 -6.08 31.35
N LEU A 227 19.55 -4.89 31.76
CA LEU A 227 19.75 -4.38 33.11
C LEU A 227 18.77 -4.96 34.13
N LEU A 228 17.52 -5.22 33.73
CA LEU A 228 16.47 -5.71 34.62
C LEU A 228 16.35 -7.25 34.64
N ALA A 229 16.72 -7.91 33.54
CA ALA A 229 16.57 -9.35 33.32
C ALA A 229 17.57 -9.89 32.27
N PRO A 230 18.88 -9.99 32.62
CA PRO A 230 19.95 -10.34 31.68
C PRO A 230 19.79 -11.73 31.04
N GLU A 231 19.23 -12.70 31.74
CA GLU A 231 19.02 -14.05 31.18
C GLU A 231 17.95 -14.07 30.09
N ASP A 232 16.90 -13.25 30.21
CA ASP A 232 15.88 -13.13 29.17
C ASP A 232 16.42 -12.36 27.96
N ALA A 233 17.24 -11.32 28.18
CA ALA A 233 17.90 -10.59 27.10
C ALA A 233 18.77 -11.51 26.22
N ARG A 234 19.54 -12.41 26.83
CA ARG A 234 20.37 -13.39 26.09
C ARG A 234 19.56 -14.33 25.21
N ARG A 235 18.33 -14.66 25.59
CA ARG A 235 17.45 -15.55 24.81
C ARG A 235 16.80 -14.86 23.62
N LEU A 236 16.46 -13.57 23.74
CA LEU A 236 15.66 -12.86 22.73
C LEU A 236 16.48 -12.20 21.62
N LEU A 237 17.62 -11.58 21.94
CA LEU A 237 18.32 -10.69 21.00
C LEU A 237 18.86 -11.37 19.72
N PRO A 238 19.34 -12.64 19.73
CA PRO A 238 19.85 -13.28 18.52
C PRO A 238 18.78 -13.62 17.45
N VAL A 239 17.52 -13.86 17.87
CA VAL A 239 16.43 -14.31 16.98
C VAL A 239 15.93 -13.18 16.08
N ALA A 240 15.85 -11.96 16.61
CA ALA A 240 15.37 -10.79 15.88
C ALA A 240 16.28 -10.38 14.70
N ALA A 241 17.60 -10.54 14.84
CA ALA A 241 18.57 -10.12 13.83
C ALA A 241 18.65 -11.06 12.61
N GLY A 242 18.40 -12.36 12.78
CA GLY A 242 18.51 -13.36 11.71
C GLY A 242 17.36 -13.35 10.71
N ALA A 243 16.13 -13.12 11.17
CA ALA A 243 14.92 -13.19 10.34
C ALA A 243 14.80 -12.07 9.29
N ALA A 244 15.52 -10.96 9.44
CA ALA A 244 15.51 -9.84 8.50
C ALA A 244 16.37 -10.08 7.25
N ARG A 245 17.54 -10.74 7.38
CA ARG A 245 18.50 -10.92 6.27
C ARG A 245 18.05 -11.95 5.23
N THR A 246 17.42 -13.05 5.65
CA THR A 246 17.05 -14.15 4.74
C THR A 246 15.86 -13.80 3.82
N ARG A 247 15.12 -12.72 4.11
CA ARG A 247 13.86 -12.41 3.40
C ARG A 247 14.05 -11.91 1.96
N HIS A 248 15.19 -11.27 1.63
CA HIS A 248 15.34 -10.57 0.34
C HIS A 248 16.32 -11.24 -0.64
N GLU A 249 17.00 -12.32 -0.26
CA GLU A 249 18.08 -12.91 -1.07
C GLU A 249 17.63 -13.36 -2.47
N ALA A 250 16.41 -13.89 -2.63
CA ALA A 250 15.89 -14.32 -3.93
C ALA A 250 15.66 -13.12 -4.87
N PHE A 251 15.15 -12.02 -4.32
CA PHE A 251 14.94 -10.78 -5.06
C PHE A 251 16.27 -10.18 -5.53
N ASP A 252 17.25 -10.11 -4.63
CA ASP A 252 18.58 -9.57 -4.93
C ASP A 252 19.27 -10.38 -6.05
N ARG A 253 19.21 -11.71 -5.99
CA ARG A 253 19.73 -12.59 -7.05
C ARG A 253 19.10 -12.31 -8.42
N THR A 254 17.77 -12.14 -8.48
CA THR A 254 17.06 -11.84 -9.73
C THR A 254 17.46 -10.47 -10.27
N LEU A 255 17.58 -9.45 -9.41
CA LEU A 255 18.05 -8.12 -9.82
C LEU A 255 19.49 -8.15 -10.36
N GLU A 256 20.39 -8.89 -9.70
CA GLU A 256 21.76 -9.06 -10.18
C GLU A 256 21.84 -9.76 -11.54
N ALA A 257 20.96 -10.73 -11.81
CA ALA A 257 20.88 -11.39 -13.11
C ALA A 257 20.46 -10.42 -14.22
N LYS A 258 19.43 -9.60 -13.96
CA LYS A 258 18.97 -8.54 -14.88
C LYS A 258 20.04 -7.48 -15.15
N ARG A 259 20.78 -7.08 -14.11
CA ARG A 259 21.94 -6.17 -14.24
C ARG A 259 23.03 -6.77 -15.13
N ARG A 260 23.39 -8.04 -14.93
CA ARG A 260 24.45 -8.69 -15.72
C ARG A 260 24.09 -8.84 -17.19
N ALA A 261 22.83 -9.12 -17.52
CA ALA A 261 22.37 -9.14 -18.90
C ALA A 261 22.38 -7.75 -19.58
N SER A 262 22.53 -6.68 -18.80
CA SER A 262 22.59 -5.30 -19.28
C SER A 262 24.00 -4.83 -19.64
N ALA A 263 25.05 -5.57 -19.28
CA ALA A 263 26.42 -5.20 -19.59
C ALA A 263 26.64 -5.21 -21.11
N PRO A 264 27.31 -4.19 -21.71
CA PRO A 264 27.50 -4.16 -23.15
C PRO A 264 28.30 -5.38 -23.61
N LEU A 265 27.75 -6.13 -24.57
CA LEU A 265 28.54 -7.01 -25.41
C LEU A 265 29.59 -6.16 -26.10
N ALA A 266 30.84 -6.23 -25.64
CA ALA A 266 31.96 -5.59 -26.30
C ALA A 266 32.10 -6.17 -27.71
N GLY A 267 31.70 -5.40 -28.73
CA GLY A 267 32.07 -5.67 -30.12
C GLY A 267 30.97 -5.68 -31.18
N ASP A 268 29.96 -4.80 -31.13
CA ASP A 268 29.12 -4.54 -32.31
C ASP A 268 28.92 -3.03 -32.55
N PRO A 269 29.50 -2.43 -33.61
CA PRO A 269 29.45 -0.98 -33.84
C PRO A 269 28.12 -0.49 -34.45
N ALA A 270 26.98 -1.11 -34.13
CA ALA A 270 25.69 -0.82 -34.77
C ALA A 270 24.50 -0.64 -33.80
N SER A 271 24.72 -0.17 -32.56
CA SER A 271 23.63 0.17 -31.62
C SER A 271 23.75 1.59 -31.07
N GLY A 272 23.80 2.57 -31.97
CA GLY A 272 23.62 3.98 -31.67
C GLY A 272 22.17 4.44 -31.81
N ALA A 273 21.23 3.83 -31.07
CA ALA A 273 19.83 4.28 -31.06
C ALA A 273 19.09 3.78 -29.81
N ASP A 274 19.41 4.30 -28.63
CA ASP A 274 18.50 4.28 -27.46
C ASP A 274 18.88 5.37 -26.43
N GLY A 275 19.21 6.55 -26.97
CA GLY A 275 19.53 7.77 -26.22
C GLY A 275 18.85 9.01 -26.79
N ALA A 276 17.76 8.87 -27.56
CA ALA A 276 17.01 10.01 -28.07
C ALA A 276 15.99 10.49 -27.03
N ALA A 277 16.50 11.21 -26.03
CA ALA A 277 15.73 12.29 -25.47
C ALA A 277 15.40 13.29 -26.61
N GLY A 278 14.11 13.49 -26.90
CA GLY A 278 13.64 14.64 -27.67
C GLY A 278 14.03 14.71 -29.15
N ALA A 279 13.89 13.62 -29.91
CA ALA A 279 13.67 13.77 -31.35
C ALA A 279 12.16 13.98 -31.56
N GLU A 280 11.77 15.21 -31.94
CA GLU A 280 10.45 15.50 -32.50
C GLU A 280 10.15 14.44 -33.56
N ALA A 281 9.22 13.52 -33.25
CA ALA A 281 8.56 12.75 -34.28
C ALA A 281 7.93 13.77 -35.24
N ALA A 282 8.21 13.66 -36.54
CA ALA A 282 7.57 14.50 -37.53
C ALA A 282 6.04 14.45 -37.30
N PRO A 283 5.35 15.60 -37.25
CA PRO A 283 3.92 15.64 -36.98
C PRO A 283 3.20 14.88 -38.09
N GLY A 284 2.55 13.77 -37.75
CA GLY A 284 1.87 12.96 -38.76
C GLY A 284 1.28 11.69 -38.19
N ASP A 285 2.12 10.71 -37.88
CA ASP A 285 1.69 9.33 -37.65
C ASP A 285 1.64 9.00 -36.15
N VAL A 286 0.42 8.81 -35.64
CA VAL A 286 0.15 8.32 -34.29
C VAL A 286 -0.40 6.91 -34.39
N LEU A 287 0.00 6.01 -33.49
CA LEU A 287 -0.55 4.65 -33.46
C LEU A 287 -1.99 4.68 -32.95
N CYS A 288 -2.92 4.17 -33.73
CA CYS A 288 -4.29 4.00 -33.30
C CYS A 288 -4.35 3.01 -32.11
N PRO A 289 -4.95 3.37 -30.96
CA PRO A 289 -5.02 2.47 -29.80
C PRO A 289 -5.93 1.25 -30.02
N TYR A 290 -6.79 1.26 -31.04
CA TYR A 290 -7.75 0.17 -31.28
C TYR A 290 -7.23 -0.80 -32.34
N CYS A 291 -6.96 -0.33 -33.57
CA CYS A 291 -6.48 -1.18 -34.66
C CYS A 291 -4.96 -1.32 -34.75
N LEU A 292 -4.18 -0.51 -34.01
CA LEU A 292 -2.72 -0.45 -34.08
C LEU A 292 -2.13 -0.07 -35.45
N GLU A 293 -2.93 0.52 -36.34
CA GLU A 293 -2.41 1.13 -37.56
C GLU A 293 -1.99 2.58 -37.32
N GLU A 294 -1.06 3.06 -38.14
CA GLU A 294 -0.66 4.46 -38.13
C GLU A 294 -1.79 5.34 -38.67
N ILE A 295 -2.17 6.36 -37.90
CA ILE A 295 -3.23 7.32 -38.24
C ILE A 295 -2.70 8.74 -38.19
N ARG A 296 -3.18 9.56 -39.14
CA ARG A 296 -2.95 11.00 -39.19
C ARG A 296 -4.21 11.76 -38.86
N LEU A 297 -4.06 12.95 -38.28
CA LEU A 297 -5.18 13.87 -38.08
C LEU A 297 -5.76 14.28 -39.44
N ASP A 298 -7.01 13.91 -39.67
CA ASP A 298 -7.81 14.30 -40.83
C ASP A 298 -8.99 15.17 -40.38
N LEU A 299 -8.87 16.47 -40.67
CA LEU A 299 -9.87 17.46 -40.29
C LEU A 299 -11.20 17.30 -41.03
N SER A 300 -11.27 16.48 -42.09
CA SER A 300 -12.50 16.23 -42.84
C SER A 300 -13.35 15.08 -42.26
N HIS A 301 -12.78 14.29 -41.35
CA HIS A 301 -13.42 13.14 -40.72
C HIS A 301 -13.61 13.31 -39.21
N LEU A 302 -13.89 14.54 -38.78
CA LEU A 302 -14.15 14.88 -37.39
C LEU A 302 -15.63 14.73 -37.03
N TYR A 303 -15.88 14.32 -35.80
CA TYR A 303 -17.20 14.13 -35.22
C TYR A 303 -17.24 14.68 -33.79
N VAL A 304 -18.45 15.04 -33.35
CA VAL A 304 -18.77 15.34 -31.95
C VAL A 304 -19.95 14.48 -31.51
N THR A 305 -20.04 14.17 -30.22
CA THR A 305 -21.20 13.49 -29.66
C THR A 305 -22.30 14.49 -29.35
N ASP A 306 -23.54 14.15 -29.68
CA ASP A 306 -24.71 14.90 -29.22
C ASP A 306 -25.20 14.43 -27.82
N ASP A 307 -26.24 15.07 -27.29
CA ASP A 307 -26.85 14.75 -26.00
C ASP A 307 -27.35 13.29 -25.89
N ARG A 308 -27.44 12.57 -27.02
CA ARG A 308 -27.85 11.16 -27.11
C ARG A 308 -26.66 10.22 -27.36
N ASN A 309 -25.42 10.71 -27.24
CA ASN A 309 -24.18 10.00 -27.59
C ASN A 309 -24.11 9.55 -29.07
N GLN A 310 -24.80 10.24 -29.98
CA GLN A 310 -24.67 9.96 -31.42
C GLN A 310 -23.59 10.83 -32.03
N TYR A 311 -22.72 10.22 -32.85
CA TYR A 311 -21.66 10.93 -33.55
C TYR A 311 -22.23 11.75 -34.71
N GLN A 312 -22.04 13.07 -34.65
CA GLN A 312 -22.41 14.01 -35.69
C GLN A 312 -21.15 14.60 -36.33
N PRO A 313 -21.06 14.69 -37.68
CA PRO A 313 -19.93 15.31 -38.35
C PRO A 313 -19.68 16.75 -37.86
N LEU A 314 -18.42 17.08 -37.57
CA LEU A 314 -18.00 18.42 -37.16
C LEU A 314 -17.34 19.14 -38.33
N ASP A 315 -17.95 20.25 -38.76
CA ASP A 315 -17.34 21.16 -39.74
C ASP A 315 -16.64 22.33 -39.04
N LEU A 316 -15.31 22.37 -39.16
CA LEU A 316 -14.48 23.45 -38.62
C LEU A 316 -14.35 24.65 -39.57
N SER A 317 -14.84 24.58 -40.81
CA SER A 317 -14.64 25.63 -41.83
C SER A 317 -15.30 26.96 -41.45
N GLY A 318 -16.42 26.90 -40.72
CA GLY A 318 -17.14 28.08 -40.21
C GLY A 318 -16.55 28.71 -38.94
N ILE A 319 -15.54 28.09 -38.31
CA ILE A 319 -14.96 28.55 -37.04
C ILE A 319 -13.64 29.29 -37.32
N THR A 320 -13.73 30.62 -37.40
CA THR A 320 -12.58 31.50 -37.69
C THR A 320 -11.81 31.96 -36.45
N ASN A 321 -12.44 31.92 -35.27
CA ASN A 321 -11.78 32.29 -34.02
C ASN A 321 -10.87 31.12 -33.56
N PRO A 322 -9.56 31.33 -33.38
CA PRO A 322 -8.62 30.26 -33.06
C PRO A 322 -8.94 29.59 -31.72
N VAL A 323 -9.31 30.37 -30.69
CA VAL A 323 -9.67 29.82 -29.37
C VAL A 323 -10.91 28.93 -29.44
N ARG A 324 -11.92 29.34 -30.21
CA ARG A 324 -13.12 28.51 -30.43
C ARG A 324 -12.84 27.27 -31.27
N ARG A 325 -11.89 27.37 -32.19
CA ARG A 325 -11.46 26.25 -33.03
C ARG A 325 -10.74 25.20 -32.20
N ASP A 326 -9.82 25.63 -31.33
CA ASP A 326 -9.09 24.75 -30.42
C ASP A 326 -10.03 24.05 -29.43
N ASP A 327 -11.01 24.77 -28.88
CA ASP A 327 -12.05 24.21 -28.01
C ASP A 327 -12.91 23.17 -28.73
N ALA A 328 -13.36 23.48 -29.95
CA ALA A 328 -14.12 22.53 -30.79
C ALA A 328 -13.29 21.29 -31.14
N MET A 329 -12.01 21.46 -31.49
CA MET A 329 -11.10 20.35 -31.75
C MET A 329 -10.89 19.50 -30.49
N ARG A 330 -10.82 20.10 -29.31
CA ARG A 330 -10.65 19.35 -28.05
C ARG A 330 -11.83 18.45 -27.72
N ALA A 331 -13.04 18.85 -28.09
CA ALA A 331 -14.24 18.03 -27.94
C ALA A 331 -14.42 16.99 -29.07
N ALA A 332 -13.70 17.14 -30.18
CA ALA A 332 -13.85 16.31 -31.36
C ALA A 332 -13.17 14.95 -31.25
N VAL A 333 -13.72 14.00 -31.98
CA VAL A 333 -13.12 12.70 -32.26
C VAL A 333 -12.98 12.50 -33.76
N GLN A 334 -11.97 11.76 -34.20
CA GLN A 334 -11.79 11.34 -35.59
C GLN A 334 -12.19 9.89 -35.75
N ARG A 335 -13.01 9.57 -36.75
CA ARG A 335 -13.27 8.17 -37.13
C ARG A 335 -12.01 7.59 -37.77
N CYS A 336 -11.49 6.50 -37.22
CA CYS A 336 -10.37 5.80 -37.82
C CYS A 336 -10.83 5.01 -39.05
N ALA A 337 -10.07 5.11 -40.14
CA ALA A 337 -10.30 4.37 -41.38
C ALA A 337 -9.05 3.60 -41.85
N ALA A 338 -8.05 3.46 -40.98
CA ALA A 338 -6.76 2.86 -41.34
C ALA A 338 -6.82 1.33 -41.50
N ASP A 339 -7.70 0.66 -40.75
CA ASP A 339 -8.00 -0.76 -40.91
C ASP A 339 -9.48 -0.96 -41.28
N PRO A 340 -9.80 -1.28 -42.54
CA PRO A 340 -11.17 -1.51 -43.01
C PRO A 340 -11.82 -2.76 -42.41
N ASP A 341 -11.02 -3.72 -41.96
CA ASP A 341 -11.51 -4.98 -41.38
C ASP A 341 -11.78 -4.85 -39.87
N PHE A 342 -11.43 -3.69 -39.27
CA PHE A 342 -11.65 -3.40 -37.87
C PHE A 342 -12.99 -2.70 -37.62
N PRO A 343 -13.70 -3.01 -36.51
CA PRO A 343 -14.93 -2.29 -36.13
C PRO A 343 -14.73 -0.77 -36.07
N ASP A 344 -15.76 -0.02 -36.44
CA ASP A 344 -15.75 1.44 -36.39
C ASP A 344 -15.34 1.96 -35.00
N HIS A 345 -14.30 2.78 -34.95
CA HIS A 345 -13.78 3.36 -33.72
C HIS A 345 -13.35 4.82 -33.92
N TYR A 346 -13.38 5.57 -32.83
CA TYR A 346 -13.20 7.02 -32.84
C TYR A 346 -12.08 7.42 -31.88
N ILE A 347 -11.14 8.23 -32.37
CA ILE A 347 -9.96 8.67 -31.62
C ILE A 347 -10.12 10.13 -31.24
N PRO A 348 -10.01 10.50 -29.96
CA PRO A 348 -10.03 11.91 -29.58
C PRO A 348 -8.93 12.71 -30.29
N VAL A 349 -9.26 13.86 -30.86
CA VAL A 349 -8.29 14.68 -31.60
C VAL A 349 -7.06 15.05 -30.76
N PRO A 350 -7.17 15.37 -29.44
CA PRO A 350 -5.99 15.68 -28.64
C PRO A 350 -4.99 14.50 -28.52
N TYR A 351 -5.46 13.26 -28.73
CA TYR A 351 -4.58 12.10 -28.82
C TYR A 351 -3.66 12.15 -30.06
N LEU A 352 -4.12 12.79 -31.15
CA LEU A 352 -3.41 12.91 -32.42
C LEU A 352 -2.49 14.15 -32.48
N THR A 353 -2.71 15.15 -31.61
CA THR A 353 -2.00 16.43 -31.65
C THR A 353 -0.89 16.58 -30.61
N HIS A 354 -0.78 15.66 -29.64
CA HIS A 354 0.17 15.77 -28.51
C HIS A 354 1.27 14.69 -28.53
N GLY A 355 1.65 14.23 -29.72
CA GLY A 355 2.76 13.29 -29.91
C GLY A 355 2.41 11.83 -29.61
N ARG A 356 3.43 10.96 -29.48
CA ARG A 356 3.21 9.52 -29.29
C ARG A 356 2.57 9.26 -27.90
N PRO A 357 1.36 8.70 -27.86
CA PRO A 357 0.66 8.35 -26.62
C PRO A 357 1.46 7.32 -25.82
N LEU A 358 1.24 7.29 -24.51
CA LEU A 358 1.64 6.20 -23.63
C LEU A 358 0.43 5.29 -23.37
N THR A 359 0.47 4.06 -23.85
CA THR A 359 -0.60 3.08 -23.62
C THR A 359 -0.29 2.22 -22.39
N VAL A 360 -1.22 2.18 -21.43
CA VAL A 360 -1.10 1.40 -20.19
C VAL A 360 -2.21 0.37 -20.13
N ALA A 361 -1.85 -0.91 -20.06
CA ALA A 361 -2.82 -2.01 -20.01
C ALA A 361 -2.81 -2.75 -18.67
N MET A 362 -4.01 -2.95 -18.09
CA MET A 362 -4.22 -3.70 -16.86
C MET A 362 -4.45 -5.18 -17.16
N ILE A 363 -3.64 -6.06 -16.55
CA ILE A 363 -3.66 -7.52 -16.78
C ILE A 363 -3.98 -8.27 -15.50
N GLY A 364 -4.81 -9.30 -15.60
CA GLY A 364 -5.15 -10.23 -14.51
C GLY A 364 -6.55 -10.81 -14.69
N GLN A 365 -6.92 -11.79 -13.89
CA GLN A 365 -8.26 -12.38 -13.92
C GLN A 365 -9.38 -11.37 -13.60
N SER A 366 -10.61 -11.68 -13.99
CA SER A 366 -11.79 -10.80 -13.82
C SER A 366 -12.05 -10.41 -12.36
N SER A 367 -11.74 -11.32 -11.43
CA SER A 367 -11.87 -11.10 -9.99
C SER A 367 -10.78 -10.21 -9.39
N ALA A 368 -9.64 -9.99 -10.07
CA ALA A 368 -8.46 -9.32 -9.50
C ALA A 368 -8.67 -7.85 -9.09
N GLY A 369 -9.80 -7.24 -9.46
CA GLY A 369 -10.16 -5.88 -9.07
C GLY A 369 -9.55 -4.78 -9.94
N LYS A 370 -9.12 -5.13 -11.17
CA LYS A 370 -8.50 -4.21 -12.15
C LYS A 370 -9.32 -2.95 -12.38
N SER A 371 -10.62 -3.07 -12.68
CA SER A 371 -11.48 -1.93 -12.97
C SER A 371 -11.64 -1.00 -11.77
N HIS A 372 -11.67 -1.54 -10.55
CA HIS A 372 -11.69 -0.75 -9.32
C HIS A 372 -10.36 -0.01 -9.12
N LEU A 373 -9.23 -0.71 -9.30
CA LEU A 373 -7.90 -0.13 -9.19
C LEU A 373 -7.67 0.98 -10.21
N LEU A 374 -7.99 0.74 -11.48
CA LEU A 374 -7.84 1.71 -12.56
C LEU A 374 -8.77 2.92 -12.37
N THR A 375 -10.01 2.69 -11.92
CA THR A 375 -10.93 3.78 -11.60
C THR A 375 -10.36 4.69 -10.52
N GLN A 376 -9.77 4.12 -9.47
CA GLN A 376 -9.18 4.91 -8.39
C GLN A 376 -7.85 5.56 -8.77
N MET A 377 -7.04 4.92 -9.62
CA MET A 377 -5.85 5.55 -10.20
C MET A 377 -6.23 6.85 -10.92
N ILE A 378 -7.19 6.77 -11.85
CA ILE A 378 -7.66 7.95 -12.61
C ILE A 378 -8.27 8.98 -11.67
N ALA A 379 -9.10 8.55 -10.71
CA ALA A 379 -9.71 9.45 -9.74
C ALA A 379 -8.66 10.24 -8.91
N GLU A 380 -7.62 9.58 -8.43
CA GLU A 380 -6.54 10.22 -7.68
C GLU A 380 -5.64 11.13 -8.55
N ILE A 381 -5.43 10.78 -9.83
CA ILE A 381 -4.82 11.73 -10.79
C ILE A 381 -5.68 12.98 -10.88
N THR A 382 -6.99 12.79 -11.05
CA THR A 382 -7.93 13.91 -11.29
C THR A 382 -8.11 14.81 -10.08
N ASP A 383 -7.93 14.26 -8.87
CA ASP A 383 -7.87 15.03 -7.61
C ASP A 383 -6.53 15.79 -7.42
N GLY A 384 -5.60 15.66 -8.37
CA GLY A 384 -4.29 16.34 -8.34
C GLY A 384 -3.19 15.56 -7.62
N GLY A 385 -3.36 14.24 -7.42
CA GLY A 385 -2.42 13.40 -6.69
C GLY A 385 -1.00 13.35 -7.28
N LEU A 386 -0.85 13.67 -8.57
CA LEU A 386 0.44 13.74 -9.27
C LEU A 386 1.17 15.09 -9.13
N ARG A 387 0.50 16.17 -8.67
CA ARG A 387 1.10 17.52 -8.58
C ARG A 387 2.34 17.57 -7.70
N ARG A 388 2.39 16.74 -6.66
CA ARG A 388 3.54 16.62 -5.75
C ARG A 388 4.82 16.15 -6.47
N TYR A 389 4.66 15.52 -7.64
CA TYR A 389 5.74 15.03 -8.48
C TYR A 389 5.99 15.95 -9.70
N GLY A 390 5.42 17.16 -9.70
CA GLY A 390 5.56 18.12 -10.79
C GLY A 390 4.77 17.77 -12.05
N VAL A 391 3.76 16.89 -11.95
CA VAL A 391 2.92 16.51 -13.09
C VAL A 391 1.49 17.03 -12.91
N ASP A 392 1.03 17.79 -13.89
CA ASP A 392 -0.36 18.22 -14.03
C ASP A 392 -1.10 17.38 -15.07
N TRP A 393 -2.43 17.46 -15.05
CA TRP A 393 -3.27 16.68 -15.95
C TRP A 393 -4.36 17.54 -16.59
N GLN A 394 -4.85 17.11 -17.75
CA GLN A 394 -6.05 17.61 -18.40
C GLN A 394 -6.80 16.44 -19.04
N SER A 395 -8.14 16.52 -19.12
CA SER A 395 -8.92 15.54 -19.88
C SER A 395 -8.61 15.66 -21.38
N VAL A 396 -8.40 14.52 -22.04
CA VAL A 396 -8.31 14.45 -23.50
C VAL A 396 -9.64 14.86 -24.12
N ASN A 397 -10.77 14.33 -23.62
CA ASN A 397 -12.11 14.73 -24.00
C ASN A 397 -12.94 15.05 -22.74
N PRO A 398 -13.37 16.30 -22.52
CA PRO A 398 -14.11 16.69 -21.31
C PRO A 398 -15.42 15.93 -21.08
N GLU A 399 -16.14 15.57 -22.15
CA GLU A 399 -17.43 14.88 -22.03
C GLU A 399 -17.26 13.40 -21.69
N GLN A 400 -16.31 12.72 -22.34
CA GLN A 400 -15.94 11.35 -21.97
C GLN A 400 -15.50 11.28 -20.51
N HIS A 401 -14.69 12.25 -20.07
CA HIS A 401 -14.25 12.35 -18.69
C HIS A 401 -15.41 12.58 -17.71
N ALA A 402 -16.33 13.51 -18.01
CA ALA A 402 -17.50 13.75 -17.17
C ALA A 402 -18.39 12.50 -17.05
N ARG A 403 -18.53 11.73 -18.14
CA ARG A 403 -19.23 10.44 -18.14
C ARG A 403 -18.53 9.41 -17.26
N PHE A 404 -17.21 9.24 -17.41
CA PHE A 404 -16.41 8.35 -16.58
C PHE A 404 -16.54 8.67 -15.08
N VAL A 405 -16.48 9.96 -14.73
CA VAL A 405 -16.66 10.41 -13.34
C VAL A 405 -18.04 10.03 -12.81
N ARG A 406 -19.11 10.27 -13.57
CA ARG A 406 -20.49 9.97 -13.18
C ARG A 406 -20.78 8.48 -13.06
N GLU A 407 -20.21 7.66 -13.95
CA GLU A 407 -20.57 6.24 -14.08
C GLU A 407 -19.64 5.29 -13.31
N ARG A 408 -18.39 5.70 -13.06
CA ARG A 408 -17.39 4.88 -12.36
C ARG A 408 -16.93 5.53 -11.05
N VAL A 409 -16.43 6.76 -11.09
CA VAL A 409 -15.80 7.40 -9.92
C VAL A 409 -16.81 7.71 -8.81
N GLN A 410 -17.92 8.39 -9.13
CA GLN A 410 -18.93 8.77 -8.13
C GLN A 410 -19.59 7.55 -7.46
N PRO A 411 -20.03 6.50 -8.19
CA PRO A 411 -20.54 5.28 -7.58
C PRO A 411 -19.53 4.65 -6.62
N LEU A 412 -18.27 4.51 -7.04
CA LEU A 412 -17.25 3.89 -6.20
C LEU A 412 -16.96 4.73 -4.94
N ARG A 413 -16.82 6.05 -5.06
CA ARG A 413 -16.67 6.98 -3.92
C ARG A 413 -17.86 6.95 -2.97
N SER A 414 -19.07 6.70 -3.49
CA SER A 414 -20.28 6.49 -2.67
C SER A 414 -20.35 5.12 -1.98
N GLY A 415 -19.33 4.27 -2.19
CA GLY A 415 -19.23 2.93 -1.63
C GLY A 415 -20.04 1.88 -2.40
N LYS A 416 -20.45 2.13 -3.65
CA LYS A 416 -21.09 1.12 -4.50
C LYS A 416 -20.01 0.32 -5.23
N VAL A 417 -20.17 -1.00 -5.27
CA VAL A 417 -19.30 -1.88 -6.06
C VAL A 417 -19.56 -1.63 -7.55
N LEU A 418 -18.49 -1.54 -8.34
CA LEU A 418 -18.61 -1.41 -9.79
C LEU A 418 -19.03 -2.76 -10.38
N ALA A 419 -19.95 -2.73 -11.35
CA ALA A 419 -20.30 -3.93 -12.09
C ALA A 419 -19.05 -4.52 -12.76
N HIS A 420 -18.94 -5.85 -12.73
CA HIS A 420 -17.89 -6.56 -13.46
C HIS A 420 -17.97 -6.18 -14.94
N THR A 421 -16.81 -5.96 -15.55
CA THR A 421 -16.67 -5.77 -16.99
C THR A 421 -17.04 -7.09 -17.65
N GLY A 422 -18.31 -7.27 -18.01
CA GLY A 422 -18.82 -8.51 -18.58
C GLY A 422 -19.92 -8.21 -19.58
N SER A 423 -19.78 -8.79 -20.78
CA SER A 423 -20.81 -9.03 -21.80
C SER A 423 -21.24 -7.89 -22.75
N VAL A 424 -20.30 -7.05 -23.21
CA VAL A 424 -20.45 -6.42 -24.53
C VAL A 424 -19.17 -6.70 -25.30
N HIS A 425 -19.28 -7.00 -26.60
CA HIS A 425 -18.26 -7.49 -27.53
C HIS A 425 -17.04 -6.54 -27.75
N GLU A 426 -16.55 -5.84 -26.73
CA GLU A 426 -15.44 -4.90 -26.80
C GLU A 426 -14.13 -5.59 -26.37
N PHE A 427 -13.29 -5.85 -27.37
CA PHE A 427 -12.05 -6.64 -27.35
C PHE A 427 -10.88 -6.04 -26.50
N ALA A 428 -11.05 -4.85 -25.94
CA ALA A 428 -10.23 -4.25 -24.89
C ALA A 428 -11.01 -3.03 -24.44
N GLN A 429 -11.48 -2.97 -23.19
CA GLN A 429 -12.29 -1.83 -22.79
C GLN A 429 -11.37 -0.61 -22.63
N PHE A 430 -11.39 0.28 -23.64
CA PHE A 430 -10.83 1.62 -23.49
C PHE A 430 -11.55 2.29 -22.32
N VAL A 431 -10.80 2.66 -21.29
CA VAL A 431 -11.39 3.19 -20.06
C VAL A 431 -11.41 4.71 -20.08
N GLU A 432 -10.25 5.32 -20.29
CA GLU A 432 -10.07 6.78 -20.26
C GLU A 432 -8.71 7.16 -20.87
N SER A 433 -8.59 8.42 -21.31
CA SER A 433 -7.30 9.01 -21.67
C SER A 433 -7.11 10.41 -21.08
N LEU A 434 -5.89 10.69 -20.61
CA LEU A 434 -5.52 11.94 -19.97
C LEU A 434 -4.30 12.55 -20.69
N LEU A 435 -4.24 13.88 -20.75
CA LEU A 435 -3.03 14.60 -21.13
C LEU A 435 -2.25 14.88 -19.84
N LEU A 436 -1.04 14.34 -19.73
CA LEU A 436 -0.14 14.65 -18.62
C LEU A 436 0.88 15.69 -19.05
N THR A 437 1.06 16.71 -18.22
CA THR A 437 2.06 17.77 -18.43
C THR A 437 3.15 17.58 -17.39
N ASP A 438 4.38 17.33 -17.85
CA ASP A 438 5.54 17.15 -16.96
C ASP A 438 6.03 18.49 -16.36
N ALA A 439 7.03 18.41 -15.48
CA ALA A 439 7.63 19.58 -14.82
C ALA A 439 8.30 20.56 -15.80
N HIS A 440 8.57 20.14 -17.04
CA HIS A 440 9.15 20.94 -18.11
C HIS A 440 8.09 21.49 -19.07
N GLY A 441 6.80 21.25 -18.81
CA GLY A 441 5.70 21.68 -19.65
C GLY A 441 5.46 20.80 -20.89
N ARG A 442 6.10 19.62 -20.98
CA ARG A 442 5.85 18.70 -22.10
C ARG A 442 4.54 17.95 -21.85
N VAL A 443 3.67 18.00 -22.85
CA VAL A 443 2.35 17.33 -22.81
C VAL A 443 2.46 15.98 -23.50
N ARG A 444 1.96 14.92 -22.85
CA ARG A 444 1.89 13.57 -23.43
C ARG A 444 0.53 12.91 -23.13
N PRO A 445 -0.17 12.36 -24.14
CA PRO A 445 -1.36 11.54 -23.91
C PRO A 445 -1.01 10.24 -23.19
N VAL A 446 -1.85 9.84 -22.24
CA VAL A 446 -1.79 8.55 -21.56
C VAL A 446 -3.16 7.90 -21.68
N ALA A 447 -3.23 6.71 -22.27
CA ALA A 447 -4.46 5.95 -22.47
C ALA A 447 -4.46 4.66 -21.65
N PHE A 448 -5.58 4.38 -20.98
CA PHE A 448 -5.72 3.25 -20.07
C PHE A 448 -6.71 2.22 -20.60
N PHE A 449 -6.31 0.95 -20.52
CA PHE A 449 -7.08 -0.20 -20.99
C PHE A 449 -7.26 -1.23 -19.88
N ASP A 450 -8.46 -1.78 -19.78
CA ASP A 450 -8.78 -2.92 -18.91
C ASP A 450 -8.91 -4.18 -19.77
N LEU A 451 -7.97 -5.13 -19.61
CA LEU A 451 -7.97 -6.39 -20.36
C LEU A 451 -8.49 -7.53 -19.48
N GLY A 452 -9.67 -8.07 -19.81
CA GLY A 452 -10.23 -9.24 -19.15
C GLY A 452 -9.36 -10.48 -19.39
N GLY A 453 -9.01 -11.21 -18.33
CA GLY A 453 -8.26 -12.47 -18.45
C GLY A 453 -8.97 -13.51 -19.32
N GLU A 454 -10.30 -13.45 -19.35
CA GLU A 454 -11.16 -14.35 -20.13
C GLU A 454 -11.18 -14.00 -21.62
N ASP A 455 -11.02 -12.71 -21.94
CA ASP A 455 -10.96 -12.19 -23.31
C ASP A 455 -9.61 -12.53 -23.96
N LEU A 456 -8.53 -12.52 -23.18
CA LEU A 456 -7.18 -12.88 -23.63
C LEU A 456 -7.04 -14.33 -24.10
N VAL A 457 -7.85 -15.25 -23.56
CA VAL A 457 -7.81 -16.68 -23.92
C VAL A 457 -8.64 -16.97 -25.18
N ARG A 458 -9.56 -16.07 -25.56
CA ARG A 458 -10.62 -16.37 -26.54
C ARG A 458 -10.43 -15.75 -27.93
N THR A 459 -9.58 -14.74 -28.12
CA THR A 459 -9.61 -13.95 -29.37
C THR A 459 -8.23 -13.51 -29.86
N ASP A 460 -7.91 -13.79 -31.13
CA ASP A 460 -6.65 -13.39 -31.79
C ASP A 460 -6.50 -11.86 -31.96
N GLU A 461 -7.61 -11.10 -31.97
CA GLU A 461 -7.63 -9.63 -32.09
C GLU A 461 -7.13 -8.93 -30.82
N VAL A 462 -7.52 -9.41 -29.62
CA VAL A 462 -7.04 -8.91 -28.31
C VAL A 462 -5.51 -9.03 -28.20
N LEU A 463 -4.96 -10.05 -28.84
CA LEU A 463 -3.52 -10.34 -28.82
C LEU A 463 -2.71 -9.40 -29.73
N ARG A 464 -3.32 -8.80 -30.76
CA ARG A 464 -2.66 -7.77 -31.57
C ARG A 464 -2.44 -6.51 -30.76
N PHE A 465 -3.45 -6.05 -30.02
CA PHE A 465 -3.36 -4.86 -29.15
C PHE A 465 -2.11 -4.86 -28.24
N LEU A 466 -1.76 -6.02 -27.67
CA LEU A 466 -0.59 -6.18 -26.80
C LEU A 466 0.75 -5.81 -27.46
N LEU A 467 0.86 -5.87 -28.79
CA LEU A 467 2.07 -5.49 -29.53
C LEU A 467 2.32 -3.97 -29.50
N GLY A 468 1.25 -3.18 -29.33
CA GLY A 468 1.31 -1.71 -29.27
C GLY A 468 1.31 -1.12 -27.86
N VAL A 469 1.34 -1.96 -26.81
CA VAL A 469 1.31 -1.52 -25.42
C VAL A 469 2.69 -1.03 -24.97
N ASP A 470 2.75 0.19 -24.44
CA ASP A 470 4.00 0.77 -23.92
C ASP A 470 4.29 0.37 -22.48
N ALA A 471 3.26 0.03 -21.68
CA ALA A 471 3.44 -0.39 -20.30
C ALA A 471 2.33 -1.31 -19.76
N LEU A 472 2.69 -2.20 -18.85
CA LEU A 472 1.80 -3.25 -18.33
C LEU A 472 1.66 -3.19 -16.81
N VAL A 473 0.44 -3.32 -16.31
CA VAL A 473 0.12 -3.41 -14.88
C VAL A 473 -0.49 -4.78 -14.59
N PHE A 474 0.29 -5.68 -13.99
CA PHE A 474 -0.16 -7.01 -13.60
C PHE A 474 -0.77 -6.96 -12.20
N VAL A 475 -2.05 -7.31 -12.06
CA VAL A 475 -2.77 -7.27 -10.78
C VAL A 475 -2.88 -8.67 -10.20
N VAL A 476 -2.22 -8.88 -9.06
CA VAL A 476 -2.27 -10.12 -8.29
C VAL A 476 -3.47 -10.09 -7.36
N ASP A 477 -4.38 -11.07 -7.48
CA ASP A 477 -5.45 -11.28 -6.51
C ASP A 477 -4.94 -12.12 -5.32
N PRO A 478 -4.85 -11.55 -4.10
CA PRO A 478 -4.36 -12.28 -2.93
C PRO A 478 -5.25 -13.49 -2.60
N VAL A 479 -6.55 -13.46 -2.92
CA VAL A 479 -7.47 -14.56 -2.64
C VAL A 479 -7.07 -15.83 -3.39
N LEU A 480 -6.63 -15.66 -4.64
CA LEU A 480 -6.19 -16.75 -5.51
C LEU A 480 -4.71 -17.10 -5.31
N ALA A 481 -3.86 -16.10 -5.07
CA ALA A 481 -2.42 -16.30 -5.00
C ALA A 481 -1.93 -16.80 -3.63
N LEU A 482 -2.56 -16.40 -2.52
CA LEU A 482 -1.97 -16.57 -1.19
C LEU A 482 -2.75 -17.58 -0.32
N PRO A 483 -2.12 -18.70 0.10
CA PRO A 483 -2.71 -19.68 1.01
C PRO A 483 -2.64 -19.22 2.48
N LEU A 484 -3.12 -18.01 2.77
CA LEU A 484 -3.16 -17.45 4.12
C LEU A 484 -4.50 -17.75 4.80
N PRO A 485 -4.53 -18.20 6.08
CA PRO A 485 -5.76 -18.59 6.76
C PRO A 485 -6.83 -17.49 6.84
N GLN A 486 -6.41 -16.23 6.94
CA GLN A 486 -7.32 -15.07 6.99
C GLN A 486 -8.13 -14.85 5.69
N LEU A 487 -7.77 -15.53 4.60
CA LEU A 487 -8.49 -15.48 3.34
C LEU A 487 -9.39 -16.72 3.15
N ASP A 488 -9.32 -17.73 4.02
CA ASP A 488 -10.04 -19.02 3.86
C ASP A 488 -11.55 -18.83 3.80
N SER A 489 -12.12 -18.01 4.70
CA SER A 489 -13.56 -17.73 4.69
C SER A 489 -13.99 -17.03 3.41
N LEU A 490 -13.19 -16.09 2.91
CA LEU A 490 -13.50 -15.40 1.66
C LEU A 490 -13.38 -16.33 0.45
N ARG A 491 -12.40 -17.24 0.44
CA ARG A 491 -12.29 -18.28 -0.60
C ARG A 491 -13.49 -19.21 -0.60
N ALA A 492 -13.96 -19.62 0.58
CA ALA A 492 -15.17 -20.42 0.71
C ALA A 492 -16.41 -19.67 0.22
N ASP A 493 -16.57 -18.40 0.59
CA ASP A 493 -17.70 -17.56 0.15
C ASP A 493 -17.71 -17.33 -1.37
N LEU A 494 -16.53 -17.25 -1.99
CA LEU A 494 -16.37 -17.06 -3.44
C LEU A 494 -16.29 -18.35 -4.24
N GLU A 495 -16.29 -19.52 -3.58
CA GLU A 495 -16.10 -20.83 -4.20
C GLU A 495 -14.83 -20.93 -5.07
N VAL A 496 -13.72 -20.36 -4.58
CA VAL A 496 -12.42 -20.37 -5.28
C VAL A 496 -11.33 -21.08 -4.46
N GLU A 497 -10.38 -21.68 -5.15
CA GLU A 497 -9.20 -22.31 -4.56
C GLU A 497 -7.94 -21.49 -4.80
N VAL A 498 -6.86 -21.83 -4.08
CA VAL A 498 -5.55 -21.22 -4.30
C VAL A 498 -4.97 -21.76 -5.60
N ASP A 499 -4.67 -20.86 -6.53
CA ASP A 499 -4.03 -21.19 -7.80
C ASP A 499 -2.51 -21.17 -7.64
N ARG A 500 -1.86 -22.33 -7.76
CA ARG A 500 -0.39 -22.44 -7.67
C ARG A 500 0.30 -22.29 -9.01
N ASP A 501 -0.44 -22.37 -10.11
CA ASP A 501 0.08 -22.30 -11.47
C ASP A 501 0.16 -20.84 -11.98
N GLY A 502 -0.27 -19.89 -11.14
CA GLY A 502 -0.22 -18.46 -11.40
C GLY A 502 -1.45 -17.96 -12.14
N ASP A 503 -1.49 -16.65 -12.41
CA ASP A 503 -2.58 -16.09 -13.22
C ASP A 503 -2.40 -16.47 -14.71
N THR A 504 -3.38 -17.17 -15.26
CA THR A 504 -3.41 -17.59 -16.67
C THR A 504 -3.26 -16.41 -17.64
N ALA A 505 -3.84 -15.24 -17.32
CA ALA A 505 -3.73 -14.04 -18.14
C ALA A 505 -2.28 -13.53 -18.20
N PHE A 506 -1.49 -13.74 -17.14
CA PHE A 506 -0.08 -13.35 -17.14
C PHE A 506 0.69 -14.19 -18.16
N GLY A 507 0.48 -15.52 -18.16
CA GLY A 507 1.11 -16.42 -19.13
C GLY A 507 0.78 -16.05 -20.56
N THR A 508 -0.51 -15.85 -20.87
CA THR A 508 -0.98 -15.50 -22.22
C THR A 508 -0.33 -14.22 -22.75
N VAL A 509 -0.20 -13.18 -21.92
CA VAL A 509 0.46 -11.92 -22.31
C VAL A 509 1.97 -12.13 -22.51
N LEU A 510 2.64 -12.81 -21.58
CA LEU A 510 4.08 -13.03 -21.60
C LEU A 510 4.58 -13.86 -22.79
N ASP A 511 3.73 -14.75 -23.31
CA ASP A 511 4.05 -15.62 -24.44
C ASP A 511 3.86 -14.91 -25.80
N ARG A 512 3.19 -13.74 -25.81
CA ARG A 512 2.85 -13.00 -27.02
C ARG A 512 3.68 -11.74 -27.23
N LEU A 513 4.22 -11.16 -26.16
CA LEU A 513 5.08 -10.00 -26.26
C LEU A 513 6.41 -10.33 -26.97
N PRO A 514 6.87 -9.46 -27.89
CA PRO A 514 8.08 -9.71 -28.65
C PRO A 514 9.32 -9.66 -27.74
N ARG A 515 10.14 -10.71 -27.78
CA ARG A 515 11.41 -10.79 -27.04
C ARG A 515 12.59 -10.53 -27.97
N LYS A 516 13.35 -9.46 -27.69
CA LYS A 516 14.61 -9.12 -28.37
C LYS A 516 15.86 -9.63 -27.63
N GLY A 517 15.68 -10.24 -26.46
CA GLY A 517 16.74 -10.72 -25.58
C GLY A 517 16.18 -11.60 -24.46
N PRO A 518 16.95 -11.84 -23.38
CA PRO A 518 16.51 -12.68 -22.26
C PRO A 518 15.33 -12.09 -21.49
N TYR A 519 15.10 -10.77 -21.61
CA TYR A 519 14.04 -10.05 -20.91
C TYR A 519 13.20 -9.22 -21.89
N LEU A 520 11.96 -8.94 -21.49
CA LEU A 520 11.09 -7.96 -22.14
C LEU A 520 11.50 -6.53 -21.73
N GLU A 521 11.60 -5.63 -22.70
CA GLU A 521 12.08 -4.25 -22.49
C GLU A 521 10.96 -3.25 -22.13
N THR A 522 9.71 -3.60 -22.46
CA THR A 522 8.50 -2.85 -22.07
C THR A 522 8.43 -2.73 -20.55
N PRO A 523 8.33 -1.52 -19.97
CA PRO A 523 8.14 -1.36 -18.53
C PRO A 523 6.89 -2.08 -18.03
N ALA A 524 7.02 -2.75 -16.88
CA ALA A 524 5.91 -3.41 -16.22
C ALA A 524 5.89 -3.05 -14.74
N VAL A 525 4.72 -3.20 -14.13
CA VAL A 525 4.56 -3.17 -12.67
C VAL A 525 3.66 -4.33 -12.26
N MET A 526 3.94 -4.92 -11.11
CA MET A 526 3.06 -5.87 -10.46
C MET A 526 2.42 -5.21 -9.24
N VAL A 527 1.14 -5.44 -9.04
CA VAL A 527 0.38 -4.87 -7.94
C VAL A 527 -0.24 -6.01 -7.16
N LEU A 528 0.13 -6.17 -5.89
CA LEU A 528 -0.67 -6.94 -4.95
C LEU A 528 -1.96 -6.15 -4.69
N GLY A 529 -2.98 -6.46 -5.48
CA GLY A 529 -4.29 -5.83 -5.44
C GLY A 529 -5.06 -6.25 -4.19
N LYS A 530 -6.16 -5.55 -3.88
CA LYS A 530 -7.01 -5.83 -2.71
C LYS A 530 -6.19 -5.99 -1.41
N ALA A 531 -5.09 -5.23 -1.29
CA ALA A 531 -4.17 -5.38 -0.17
C ALA A 531 -4.83 -5.12 1.20
N ASP A 532 -6.00 -4.47 1.23
CA ASP A 532 -6.83 -4.28 2.41
C ASP A 532 -7.30 -5.59 3.07
N LEU A 533 -7.39 -6.68 2.30
CA LEU A 533 -7.64 -8.04 2.83
C LEU A 533 -6.45 -8.56 3.64
N LEU A 534 -5.28 -7.96 3.44
CA LEU A 534 -4.01 -8.29 4.06
C LEU A 534 -3.49 -7.13 4.92
N ARG A 535 -4.33 -6.16 5.30
CA ARG A 535 -3.89 -4.92 5.98
C ARG A 535 -3.24 -5.11 7.35
N PHE A 536 -3.27 -6.32 7.89
CA PHE A 536 -2.58 -6.69 9.13
C PHE A 536 -1.48 -7.73 8.92
N GLN A 537 -1.17 -8.08 7.67
CA GLN A 537 -0.16 -9.09 7.33
C GLN A 537 1.17 -8.40 7.02
N PRO A 538 2.27 -8.71 7.73
CA PRO A 538 3.59 -8.26 7.32
C PRO A 538 4.00 -8.85 5.95
N PRO A 539 4.62 -8.06 5.06
CA PRO A 539 4.95 -6.63 5.18
C PRO A 539 3.86 -5.65 4.67
N VAL A 540 2.70 -6.15 4.26
CA VAL A 540 1.60 -5.37 3.64
C VAL A 540 1.08 -4.27 4.57
N ASP A 541 0.94 -4.58 5.85
CA ASP A 541 0.52 -3.66 6.91
C ASP A 541 1.37 -2.38 6.92
N ARG A 542 2.69 -2.51 6.90
CA ARG A 542 3.65 -1.39 6.87
C ARG A 542 3.42 -0.52 5.66
N TRP A 543 3.33 -1.13 4.48
CA TRP A 543 3.17 -0.38 3.23
C TRP A 543 1.84 0.35 3.17
N LEU A 544 0.71 -0.28 3.55
CA LEU A 544 -0.59 0.41 3.54
C LEU A 544 -0.69 1.58 4.53
N GLU A 545 0.08 1.55 5.62
CA GLU A 545 0.22 2.67 6.55
C GLU A 545 1.14 3.79 6.01
N GLU A 546 2.04 3.48 5.08
CA GLU A 546 2.88 4.49 4.44
C GLU A 546 2.03 5.36 3.52
N GLY A 547 1.88 6.62 3.92
CA GLY A 547 1.38 7.66 3.04
C GLY A 547 2.26 7.85 1.80
N PRO A 548 1.73 8.52 0.77
CA PRO A 548 2.47 8.79 -0.46
C PRO A 548 3.76 9.56 -0.16
N ALA A 549 4.85 9.14 -0.80
CA ALA A 549 6.17 9.71 -0.57
C ALA A 549 6.22 11.20 -0.93
N ALA A 550 6.98 11.98 -0.15
CA ALA A 550 7.19 13.40 -0.43
C ALA A 550 8.06 13.64 -1.67
N ALA A 551 8.91 12.68 -2.02
CA ALA A 551 9.74 12.65 -3.22
C ALA A 551 9.92 11.21 -3.67
N ILE A 552 10.18 11.03 -4.96
CA ILE A 552 10.44 9.71 -5.52
C ILE A 552 11.86 9.29 -5.18
N GLY A 553 11.99 8.21 -4.42
CA GLY A 553 13.27 7.57 -4.11
C GLY A 553 13.29 6.16 -4.71
N PRO A 554 14.26 5.82 -5.58
CA PRO A 554 14.35 4.46 -6.13
C PRO A 554 14.51 3.40 -5.03
N ASP A 555 15.19 3.77 -3.93
CA ASP A 555 15.41 2.89 -2.78
C ASP A 555 14.09 2.47 -2.09
N GLN A 556 13.07 3.34 -2.06
CA GLN A 556 11.77 3.01 -1.47
C GLN A 556 11.01 1.98 -2.33
N PHE A 557 10.99 2.17 -3.65
CA PHE A 557 10.35 1.19 -4.55
C PHE A 557 11.09 -0.13 -4.60
N LEU A 558 12.43 -0.12 -4.48
CA LEU A 558 13.22 -1.34 -4.34
C LEU A 558 12.89 -2.06 -3.04
N ALA A 559 12.77 -1.33 -1.92
CA ALA A 559 12.37 -1.92 -0.65
C ALA A 559 10.95 -2.50 -0.68
N GLU A 560 9.99 -1.82 -1.31
CA GLU A 560 8.63 -2.33 -1.51
C GLU A 560 8.64 -3.57 -2.41
N SER A 561 9.40 -3.51 -3.50
CA SER A 561 9.51 -4.62 -4.44
C SER A 561 10.12 -5.86 -3.79
N ALA A 562 11.16 -5.69 -2.97
CA ALA A 562 11.80 -6.78 -2.24
C ALA A 562 10.84 -7.46 -1.25
N ASP A 563 10.03 -6.66 -0.54
CA ASP A 563 9.05 -7.13 0.42
C ASP A 563 7.88 -7.87 -0.23
N VAL A 564 7.31 -7.31 -1.30
CA VAL A 564 6.22 -7.96 -2.04
C VAL A 564 6.73 -9.22 -2.74
N HIS A 565 7.92 -9.18 -3.33
CA HIS A 565 8.55 -10.35 -3.91
C HIS A 565 8.75 -11.45 -2.87
N ALA A 566 9.30 -11.12 -1.69
CA ALA A 566 9.49 -12.09 -0.61
C ALA A 566 8.17 -12.72 -0.14
N LEU A 567 7.10 -11.93 -0.03
CA LEU A 567 5.77 -12.41 0.34
C LEU A 567 5.23 -13.40 -0.70
N LEU A 568 5.24 -13.03 -1.98
CA LEU A 568 4.75 -13.86 -3.08
C LEU A 568 5.61 -15.12 -3.24
N HIS A 569 6.94 -14.98 -3.22
CA HIS A 569 7.87 -16.10 -3.33
C HIS A 569 7.65 -17.14 -2.23
N ARG A 570 7.42 -16.68 -0.99
CA ARG A 570 7.22 -17.57 0.17
C ARG A 570 5.88 -18.29 0.13
N HIS A 571 4.81 -17.64 -0.34
CA HIS A 571 3.44 -18.12 -0.15
C HIS A 571 2.72 -18.53 -1.44
N ALA A 572 2.91 -17.78 -2.53
CA ALA A 572 2.20 -18.01 -3.80
C ALA A 572 2.97 -18.94 -4.75
N GLY A 573 4.30 -18.98 -4.63
CA GLY A 573 5.17 -19.74 -5.52
C GLY A 573 5.64 -18.93 -6.74
N GLN A 574 6.54 -19.52 -7.53
CA GLN A 574 7.24 -18.80 -8.60
C GLN A 574 6.35 -18.45 -9.80
N ALA A 575 5.28 -19.19 -10.05
CA ALA A 575 4.42 -18.94 -11.20
C ALA A 575 3.77 -17.55 -11.15
N TRP A 576 3.41 -17.07 -9.96
CA TRP A 576 2.91 -15.72 -9.73
C TRP A 576 3.96 -14.62 -9.94
N LEU A 577 5.24 -14.94 -9.86
CA LEU A 577 6.36 -14.00 -10.06
C LEU A 577 6.86 -13.96 -11.51
N ARG A 578 6.26 -14.73 -12.42
CA ARG A 578 6.64 -14.77 -13.85
C ARG A 578 6.77 -13.39 -14.51
N PRO A 579 5.86 -12.41 -14.29
CA PRO A 579 6.06 -11.07 -14.85
C PRO A 579 7.33 -10.41 -14.32
N PHE A 580 7.59 -10.47 -13.00
CA PHE A 580 8.84 -9.94 -12.46
C PHE A 580 10.05 -10.62 -13.09
N ASP A 581 10.05 -11.93 -13.27
CA ASP A 581 11.20 -12.63 -13.87
C ASP A 581 11.38 -12.32 -15.36
N ALA A 582 10.29 -12.10 -16.11
CA ALA A 582 10.32 -11.91 -17.56
C ALA A 582 10.67 -10.48 -18.01
N PHE A 583 10.29 -9.47 -17.23
CA PHE A 583 10.51 -8.06 -17.59
C PHE A 583 11.82 -7.52 -17.03
N ARG A 584 12.56 -6.78 -17.86
CA ARG A 584 13.81 -6.13 -17.44
C ARG A 584 13.55 -5.08 -16.37
N ARG A 585 12.54 -4.25 -16.58
CA ARG A 585 12.10 -3.19 -15.67
C ARG A 585 10.74 -3.55 -15.11
N CYS A 586 10.73 -4.04 -13.87
CA CYS A 586 9.50 -4.41 -13.18
C CYS A 586 9.59 -4.10 -11.69
N THR A 587 8.66 -3.30 -11.18
CA THR A 587 8.51 -3.02 -9.74
C THR A 587 7.27 -3.71 -9.18
N LEU A 588 7.28 -4.02 -7.88
CA LEU A 588 6.15 -4.63 -7.20
C LEU A 588 5.62 -3.66 -6.13
N HIS A 589 4.30 -3.54 -6.06
CA HIS A 589 3.63 -2.58 -5.20
C HIS A 589 2.47 -3.18 -4.43
N VAL A 590 2.20 -2.60 -3.26
CA VAL A 590 1.00 -2.86 -2.47
C VAL A 590 -0.03 -1.77 -2.75
N ALA A 591 -1.24 -2.14 -3.19
CA ALA A 591 -2.32 -1.18 -3.37
C ALA A 591 -3.69 -1.76 -3.03
N SER A 592 -4.58 -0.88 -2.57
CA SER A 592 -5.99 -1.21 -2.38
C SER A 592 -6.86 -0.11 -2.98
N ALA A 593 -7.75 -0.48 -3.88
CA ALA A 593 -8.70 0.45 -4.50
C ALA A 593 -9.86 0.83 -3.56
N THR A 594 -10.20 -0.07 -2.64
CA THR A 594 -11.46 -0.02 -1.88
C THR A 594 -11.23 0.20 -0.39
N GLY A 595 -10.05 -0.18 0.13
CA GLY A 595 -9.69 0.00 1.54
C GLY A 595 -10.46 -0.88 2.52
N GLY A 596 -11.22 -1.85 2.03
CA GLY A 596 -11.98 -2.80 2.85
C GLY A 596 -12.82 -3.76 2.00
N ARG A 597 -13.34 -4.79 2.68
CA ARG A 597 -14.17 -5.83 2.09
C ARG A 597 -15.57 -5.33 1.71
N GLU A 598 -16.10 -5.84 0.61
CA GLU A 598 -17.49 -5.60 0.20
C GLU A 598 -18.49 -6.40 1.05
N SER A 599 -19.71 -5.88 1.15
CA SER A 599 -20.85 -6.54 1.77
C SER A 599 -22.13 -6.10 1.06
N GLY A 600 -22.84 -7.05 0.44
CA GLY A 600 -24.11 -6.78 -0.25
C GLY A 600 -24.00 -5.76 -1.39
N GLY A 601 -22.92 -5.82 -2.19
CA GLY A 601 -22.69 -4.90 -3.31
C GLY A 601 -22.27 -3.47 -2.90
N ARG A 602 -21.86 -3.29 -1.63
CA ARG A 602 -21.38 -2.01 -1.10
C ARG A 602 -20.15 -2.17 -0.22
N TYR A 603 -19.37 -1.10 -0.09
CA TYR A 603 -18.31 -0.96 0.91
C TYR A 603 -18.87 -0.22 2.13
N PRO A 604 -19.07 -0.88 3.29
CA PRO A 604 -19.76 -0.27 4.43
C PRO A 604 -19.08 1.00 4.98
N ALA A 605 -17.76 1.09 4.85
CA ALA A 605 -16.95 2.24 5.26
C ALA A 605 -16.72 3.28 4.14
N GLY A 606 -17.34 3.09 2.97
CA GLY A 606 -17.00 3.76 1.71
C GLY A 606 -15.71 3.21 1.08
N ALA A 607 -15.49 3.49 -0.21
CA ALA A 607 -14.22 3.17 -0.84
C ALA A 607 -13.12 4.13 -0.36
N ARG A 608 -12.02 3.59 0.15
CA ARG A 608 -10.87 4.34 0.69
C ARG A 608 -9.61 3.86 -0.03
N PRO A 609 -9.29 4.44 -1.20
CA PRO A 609 -8.10 4.03 -1.92
C PRO A 609 -6.85 4.25 -1.05
N ARG A 610 -5.95 3.27 -1.09
CA ARG A 610 -4.65 3.28 -0.43
C ARG A 610 -3.62 2.91 -1.47
N ARG A 611 -2.67 3.82 -1.68
CA ARG A 611 -1.49 3.62 -2.53
C ARG A 611 -1.78 3.25 -3.99
N VAL A 612 -2.92 3.71 -4.51
CA VAL A 612 -3.32 3.35 -5.88
C VAL A 612 -2.47 4.07 -6.94
N LEU A 613 -1.82 5.19 -6.62
CA LEU A 613 -0.99 5.93 -7.58
C LEU A 613 0.44 5.39 -7.67
N GLU A 614 0.93 4.71 -6.63
CA GLU A 614 2.30 4.28 -6.47
C GLU A 614 2.77 3.37 -7.62
N PRO A 615 1.96 2.40 -8.11
CA PRO A 615 2.29 1.65 -9.32
C PRO A 615 2.37 2.51 -10.58
N LEU A 616 1.52 3.53 -10.70
CA LEU A 616 1.55 4.42 -11.86
C LEU A 616 2.73 5.39 -11.79
N VAL A 617 3.08 5.87 -10.60
CA VAL A 617 4.21 6.78 -10.38
C VAL A 617 5.53 6.10 -10.77
N SER A 618 5.73 4.83 -10.40
CA SER A 618 6.93 4.09 -10.81
C SER A 618 6.98 3.89 -12.32
N LEU A 619 5.85 3.56 -12.95
CA LEU A 619 5.72 3.42 -14.41
C LEU A 619 6.00 4.74 -15.14
N LEU A 620 5.40 5.85 -14.71
CA LEU A 620 5.64 7.19 -15.27
C LEU A 620 7.10 7.63 -15.11
N ALA A 621 7.75 7.27 -14.01
CA ALA A 621 9.20 7.49 -13.82
C ALA A 621 10.04 6.64 -14.78
N MET A 622 9.70 5.37 -15.02
CA MET A 622 10.37 4.52 -16.02
C MET A 622 10.23 5.04 -17.46
N HIS A 623 9.20 5.84 -17.74
CA HIS A 623 8.99 6.53 -19.02
C HIS A 623 9.50 7.97 -19.04
N GLY A 624 10.10 8.45 -17.95
CA GLY A 624 10.67 9.80 -17.86
C GLY A 624 9.64 10.94 -17.83
N ILE A 625 8.36 10.64 -17.58
CA ILE A 625 7.31 11.67 -17.40
C ILE A 625 7.46 12.30 -16.01
N ILE A 626 7.83 11.51 -15.01
CA ILE A 626 8.20 12.01 -13.70
C ILE A 626 9.73 11.99 -13.57
N GLU A 627 10.30 13.12 -13.15
CA GLU A 627 11.72 13.20 -12.85
C GLU A 627 12.08 12.36 -11.64
N ALA A 628 13.17 11.60 -11.78
CA ALA A 628 13.56 10.63 -10.80
C ALA A 628 15.10 10.65 -10.60
N PRO A 629 15.61 10.63 -9.34
CA PRO A 629 17.04 10.66 -9.09
C PRO A 629 17.75 9.45 -9.73
N GLY A 630 18.70 9.71 -10.63
CA GLY A 630 19.37 8.65 -11.42
C GLY A 630 18.73 8.34 -12.77
N GLY A 631 17.65 9.06 -13.14
CA GLY A 631 16.96 8.93 -14.43
C GLY A 631 16.02 7.73 -14.51
N ALA A 632 15.32 7.59 -15.64
CA ALA A 632 14.32 6.54 -15.84
C ALA A 632 14.87 5.11 -15.69
N ALA A 633 16.16 4.90 -15.99
CA ALA A 633 16.83 3.61 -15.89
C ALA A 633 16.96 3.10 -14.44
N SER A 634 17.04 3.99 -13.44
CA SER A 634 17.21 3.60 -12.04
C SER A 634 15.95 3.00 -11.40
N PHE A 635 14.81 3.03 -12.09
CA PHE A 635 13.51 2.58 -11.58
C PHE A 635 13.12 1.16 -11.97
N GLY A 636 13.98 0.41 -12.70
CA GLY A 636 13.70 -0.97 -13.08
C GLY A 636 14.87 -1.95 -13.03
N VAL A 637 16.10 -1.45 -12.90
CA VAL A 637 17.30 -2.27 -12.66
C VAL A 637 18.08 -1.52 -11.60
N GLY A 638 18.14 -2.04 -10.37
CA GLY A 638 18.69 -1.26 -9.25
C GLY A 638 20.12 -0.78 -9.54
N ARG A 639 20.49 0.35 -8.94
CA ARG A 639 21.74 1.11 -9.18
C ARG A 639 22.94 0.21 -9.53
N GLU A 640 23.66 0.56 -10.59
CA GLU A 640 25.08 0.21 -10.65
C GLU A 640 25.76 0.87 -9.45
N ALA A 641 26.42 0.07 -8.62
CA ALA A 641 27.22 0.62 -7.53
C ALA A 641 28.31 1.50 -8.15
N GLN A 642 28.29 2.80 -7.84
CA GLN A 642 29.44 3.68 -8.07
C GLN A 642 30.52 3.41 -7.03
#